data_AF-A0ABD5PKX4-F1
#
_entry.id   AF-A0ABD5PKX4-F1
#
_cell.length_a   1.000
_cell.length_b   1.000
_cell.length_c   1.000
_cell.angle_alpha   90.00
_cell.angle_beta   90.00
_cell.angle_gamma   90.00
#
_symmetry.space_group_name_H-M   'P 1'
#
loop_
_entity.id
_entity.type
_entity.pdbx_description
1 polymer ?
#
loop_
_entity_poly.entity_id
_entity_poly.type
_entity_poly.pdbx_seq_one_letter_code
_entity_poly.pdbx_strand_id
1 'polypeptide(L)'
;MKKQTSVRILLCFGLIVIAGTVFFAGSAAATASLEEMNGDGTEDDPYIITDVEELQAMNENPDAHYVLGNDVDASETETWDAGAGFEPIGDESPFDGSFDGQNHTITGLTIDRPSDNNVGLFGRTTGTIKNVYLEDIDVRGGERNTGTLVGENAGDVKEVSVTGSVKGEGREVGGLIGFLEDGDGTVERSGADVDVSGENAVGGLIGGISSWKDYTITNTYAKGDIEASDGRAGGLVGFMREGDTIRIAYATGDVTGTEAGGIAGANGGFGHDGGTISTAFATGELSGDEIGAINGTGRSWHSGTYSDTFWDRQTTGVIDGQGTGSGLTTAEMTGTKAETNLNGFGFGTFWTLTDEYPVLEWQVEAVSVSLSDDTVGAGEQTSVTVTLTLDDGSTVTASEVADYDAGGIVDVDAGVVDAQQQGTAEITATIAGESDTAELEITEPPKIELAESEFDADAIVEGSTVTASATYKNDGGPGSHTAELIADGEAVDTQTVSLDADEETTIEFEWTPHGAIGTEYDLAIDDTDVGSISVVEPGTVTLEDARFPDRVGSGSPYEFTVDLENEADETVIDTITYELDDEVVATESVTVEPDGSEAILGHETDTDVGLTIAHAVTGHNETIEGTSDVTDPPEFEISDIETPDELEAGEEFDLTVTVENTGGVEGTQTVTVSDAEGEVASEELTIESAASETITVSLSDDGTGGSEFRVATEDDEMTEAVTITEADDGTDEPDDSNDSDGLPGFGALTATLALVAVLALLGDRRPDQ
;
A
#
# COMPACT_ATOMS: atom_id res chain seq x y z
N MET A 1 47.26 -41.61 66.41
CA MET A 1 48.00 -40.32 66.40
C MET A 1 49.48 -40.61 66.18
N LYS A 2 49.93 -40.60 64.92
CA LYS A 2 51.30 -40.95 64.52
C LYS A 2 51.81 -39.96 63.46
N LYS A 3 53.14 -39.84 63.43
CA LYS A 3 54.05 -39.38 62.36
C LYS A 3 53.53 -39.75 60.95
N GLN A 4 53.94 -39.12 59.85
CA GLN A 4 55.36 -38.93 59.48
C GLN A 4 55.59 -38.02 58.26
N THR A 5 56.84 -37.53 58.16
CA THR A 5 57.51 -36.77 57.09
C THR A 5 57.34 -37.30 55.65
N SER A 6 57.29 -36.40 54.65
CA SER A 6 58.09 -36.47 53.41
C SER A 6 58.06 -35.18 52.58
N VAL A 7 59.14 -34.92 51.83
CA VAL A 7 59.36 -33.79 50.90
C VAL A 7 59.92 -34.36 49.59
N ARG A 8 59.38 -33.96 48.41
CA ARG A 8 60.13 -33.68 47.15
C ARG A 8 59.21 -33.50 45.91
N ILE A 9 59.14 -32.25 45.40
CA ILE A 9 59.61 -31.75 44.08
C ILE A 9 59.15 -32.43 42.75
N LEU A 10 58.72 -31.56 41.79
CA LEU A 10 58.45 -31.73 40.33
C LEU A 10 57.19 -32.55 39.96
N LEU A 11 56.42 -32.24 38.90
CA LEU A 11 56.73 -31.50 37.66
C LEU A 11 55.60 -30.54 37.20
N CYS A 12 55.91 -29.65 36.26
CA CYS A 12 55.03 -28.59 35.74
C CYS A 12 53.95 -29.09 34.76
N PHE A 13 52.79 -28.43 34.77
CA PHE A 13 52.09 -27.99 33.55
C PHE A 13 51.39 -26.66 33.87
N GLY A 14 51.46 -25.69 32.95
CA GLY A 14 50.79 -24.40 33.13
C GLY A 14 49.31 -24.51 32.77
N LEU A 15 48.47 -23.79 33.51
CA LEU A 15 47.14 -23.42 33.04
C LEU A 15 47.02 -21.90 33.14
N ILE A 16 46.70 -21.26 32.02
CA ILE A 16 46.49 -19.83 31.93
C ILE A 16 45.17 -19.53 32.62
N VAL A 17 45.21 -18.71 33.67
CA VAL A 17 43.98 -18.07 34.18
C VAL A 17 43.76 -16.84 33.33
N ILE A 18 42.84 -16.94 32.37
CA ILE A 18 42.34 -15.79 31.63
C ILE A 18 41.54 -14.94 32.62
N ALA A 19 42.10 -13.80 33.02
CA ALA A 19 41.32 -12.75 33.65
C ALA A 19 40.46 -12.10 32.55
N GLY A 20 39.22 -12.58 32.42
CA GLY A 20 38.22 -11.96 31.57
C GLY A 20 37.86 -10.58 32.12
N THR A 21 38.61 -9.57 31.69
CA THR A 21 38.13 -8.19 31.70
C THR A 21 37.09 -8.12 30.60
N VAL A 22 35.81 -8.18 30.98
CA VAL A 22 34.74 -7.77 30.08
C VAL A 22 34.87 -6.25 29.96
N PHE A 23 35.58 -5.81 28.92
CA PHE A 23 35.36 -4.48 28.38
C PHE A 23 33.97 -4.51 27.76
N PHE A 24 32.99 -3.94 28.46
CA PHE A 24 31.89 -3.30 27.75
C PHE A 24 32.50 -2.07 27.09
N ALA A 25 32.75 -2.16 25.78
CA ALA A 25 32.73 -0.98 24.96
C ALA A 25 31.24 -0.63 24.80
N GLY A 26 30.73 0.24 25.68
CA GLY A 26 29.67 1.13 25.22
C GLY A 26 30.28 1.97 24.11
N SER A 27 29.51 2.25 23.05
CA SER A 27 29.93 3.27 22.10
C SER A 27 30.02 4.57 22.88
N ALA A 28 31.23 5.11 23.03
CA ALA A 28 31.35 6.52 23.35
C ALA A 28 31.08 7.23 22.04
N ALA A 29 30.15 8.20 22.03
CA ALA A 29 29.87 9.02 20.87
C ALA A 29 31.19 9.45 20.22
N ALA A 30 31.28 9.32 18.90
CA ALA A 30 32.47 9.75 18.17
C ALA A 30 32.43 11.28 18.09
N THR A 31 32.75 11.94 19.20
CA THR A 31 32.59 13.39 19.38
C THR A 31 33.27 14.17 18.25
N ALA A 32 32.47 14.62 17.29
CA ALA A 32 32.82 15.74 16.45
C ALA A 32 33.14 16.93 17.36
N SER A 33 34.06 17.78 16.93
CA SER A 33 34.40 19.02 17.63
C SER A 33 34.19 20.19 16.68
N LEU A 34 33.81 21.35 17.21
CA LEU A 34 33.59 22.56 16.42
C LEU A 34 34.83 22.98 15.61
N GLU A 35 36.05 22.59 16.02
CA GLU A 35 37.28 22.84 15.24
C GLU A 35 37.36 22.03 13.93
N GLU A 36 36.51 21.01 13.75
CA GLU A 36 36.49 20.10 12.59
C GLU A 36 35.28 20.33 11.65
N MET A 37 34.25 21.06 12.11
CA MET A 37 33.05 21.43 11.35
C MET A 37 33.32 22.49 10.26
N ASN A 38 32.40 22.60 9.29
CA ASN A 38 32.42 23.67 8.29
C ASN A 38 31.76 24.95 8.86
N GLY A 39 32.33 26.13 8.58
CA GLY A 39 31.90 27.43 9.12
C GLY A 39 32.83 27.96 10.22
N ASP A 40 32.52 29.14 10.78
CA ASP A 40 33.21 29.67 11.98
C ASP A 40 32.26 30.02 13.14
N GLY A 41 30.98 29.69 12.99
CA GLY A 41 29.94 29.86 14.00
C GLY A 41 29.43 31.29 14.15
N THR A 42 29.78 32.20 13.23
CA THR A 42 29.25 33.58 13.19
C THR A 42 27.99 33.69 12.35
N GLU A 43 27.22 34.76 12.52
CA GLU A 43 25.99 35.04 11.74
C GLU A 43 26.25 35.11 10.21
N ASP A 44 27.46 35.50 9.78
CA ASP A 44 27.87 35.58 8.38
C ASP A 44 28.43 34.24 7.82
N ASP A 45 28.83 33.29 8.69
CA ASP A 45 29.47 32.00 8.35
C ASP A 45 29.15 30.93 9.43
N PRO A 46 27.87 30.52 9.56
CA PRO A 46 27.42 29.62 10.61
C PRO A 46 28.04 28.23 10.48
N TYR A 47 28.10 27.49 11.58
CA TYR A 47 28.48 26.08 11.56
C TYR A 47 27.45 25.26 10.79
N ILE A 48 27.90 24.43 9.85
CA ILE A 48 27.04 23.53 9.07
C ILE A 48 27.06 22.16 9.74
N ILE A 49 25.88 21.64 10.08
CA ILE A 49 25.64 20.32 10.66
C ILE A 49 25.15 19.39 9.55
N THR A 50 25.77 18.23 9.42
CA THR A 50 25.48 17.21 8.39
C THR A 50 25.28 15.80 8.95
N ASP A 51 25.64 15.58 10.22
CA ASP A 51 25.39 14.34 10.97
C ASP A 51 25.01 14.62 12.45
N VAL A 52 24.67 13.57 13.19
CA VAL A 52 24.18 13.66 14.57
C VAL A 52 25.29 13.94 15.59
N GLU A 53 26.54 13.56 15.31
CA GLU A 53 27.68 13.94 16.15
C GLU A 53 28.02 15.43 16.02
N GLU A 54 27.91 16.01 14.81
CA GLU A 54 27.97 17.45 14.57
C GLU A 54 26.82 18.21 15.27
N LEU A 55 25.61 17.65 15.30
CA LEU A 55 24.48 18.18 16.07
C LEU A 55 24.80 18.18 17.58
N GLN A 56 25.39 17.10 18.10
CA GLN A 56 25.78 17.00 19.50
C GLN A 56 26.92 17.97 19.88
N ALA A 57 27.81 18.28 18.94
CA ALA A 57 28.94 19.20 19.13
C ALA A 57 28.52 20.66 19.43
N MET A 58 27.26 21.04 19.17
CA MET A 58 26.70 22.35 19.55
C MET A 58 26.91 22.71 21.03
N ASN A 59 26.96 21.71 21.92
CA ASN A 59 27.24 21.89 23.35
C ASN A 59 28.64 22.48 23.65
N GLU A 60 29.60 22.43 22.71
CA GLU A 60 30.90 23.10 22.87
C GLU A 60 30.80 24.63 22.79
N ASN A 61 29.78 25.19 22.13
CA ASN A 61 29.57 26.65 22.00
C ASN A 61 28.09 27.04 21.81
N PRO A 62 27.28 27.15 22.89
CA PRO A 62 25.87 27.53 22.82
C PRO A 62 25.59 28.98 22.37
N ASP A 63 26.63 29.82 22.24
CA ASP A 63 26.52 31.21 21.75
C ASP A 63 26.60 31.31 20.20
N ALA A 64 26.87 30.22 19.49
CA ALA A 64 27.17 30.23 18.05
C ALA A 64 25.93 30.10 17.13
N HIS A 65 26.14 30.35 15.85
CA HIS A 65 25.13 30.19 14.80
C HIS A 65 25.34 28.88 14.04
N TYR A 66 24.25 28.14 13.81
CA TYR A 66 24.22 26.80 13.24
C TYR A 66 23.15 26.67 12.15
N VAL A 67 23.46 25.89 11.10
CA VAL A 67 22.51 25.50 10.05
C VAL A 67 22.59 24.01 9.78
N LEU A 68 21.46 23.36 9.45
CA LEU A 68 21.51 22.01 8.84
C LEU A 68 21.91 22.12 7.37
N GLY A 69 22.79 21.22 6.90
CA GLY A 69 23.21 21.11 5.50
C GLY A 69 22.52 19.98 4.72
N ASN A 70 21.86 19.07 5.43
CA ASN A 70 21.05 17.95 4.96
C ASN A 70 20.20 17.43 6.13
N ASP A 71 19.31 16.49 5.83
CA ASP A 71 18.54 15.77 6.84
C ASP A 71 19.47 14.88 7.69
N VAL A 72 19.19 14.77 8.99
CA VAL A 72 20.05 14.10 9.98
C VAL A 72 19.31 12.90 10.58
N ASP A 73 19.83 11.69 10.31
CA ASP A 73 19.42 10.47 11.01
C ASP A 73 20.08 10.45 12.40
N ALA A 74 19.25 10.57 13.44
CA ALA A 74 19.66 10.55 14.84
C ALA A 74 19.31 9.23 15.55
N SER A 75 18.86 8.20 14.82
CA SER A 75 18.41 6.91 15.38
C SER A 75 19.45 6.19 16.24
N GLU A 76 20.75 6.38 15.96
CA GLU A 76 21.81 5.76 16.77
C GLU A 76 21.89 6.27 18.22
N THR A 77 21.29 7.44 18.49
CA THR A 77 21.26 8.07 19.82
C THR A 77 20.60 7.19 20.87
N GLU A 78 19.67 6.29 20.50
CA GLU A 78 19.08 5.26 21.39
C GLU A 78 20.16 4.52 22.22
N THR A 79 21.35 4.30 21.63
CA THR A 79 22.44 3.54 22.25
C THR A 79 23.47 4.40 22.99
N TRP A 80 23.39 5.73 22.86
CA TRP A 80 24.34 6.68 23.43
C TRP A 80 24.19 6.80 24.96
N ASP A 81 25.27 7.25 25.64
CA ASP A 81 25.34 7.42 27.10
C ASP A 81 24.86 6.21 27.94
N ALA A 82 25.06 5.00 27.40
CA ALA A 82 24.58 3.74 27.95
C ALA A 82 23.05 3.59 28.01
N GLY A 83 22.36 4.14 27.01
CA GLY A 83 20.91 4.13 26.84
C GLY A 83 20.20 5.37 27.38
N ALA A 84 20.93 6.48 27.63
CA ALA A 84 20.34 7.75 28.09
C ALA A 84 20.03 8.72 26.94
N GLY A 85 20.34 8.33 25.70
CA GLY A 85 20.07 9.16 24.53
C GLY A 85 21.06 10.31 24.33
N PHE A 86 20.71 11.20 23.40
CA PHE A 86 21.40 12.47 23.13
C PHE A 86 21.48 13.34 24.40
N GLU A 87 22.54 14.16 24.53
CA GLU A 87 22.74 15.11 25.64
C GLU A 87 22.14 16.48 25.28
N PRO A 88 21.07 16.94 25.97
CA PRO A 88 20.36 18.18 25.63
C PRO A 88 21.26 19.39 25.42
N ILE A 89 21.04 20.14 24.33
CA ILE A 89 21.81 21.34 24.05
C ILE A 89 21.45 22.43 25.06
N GLY A 90 22.45 22.92 25.79
CA GLY A 90 22.31 24.04 26.72
C GLY A 90 21.80 23.70 28.12
N ASP A 91 21.98 22.47 28.61
CA ASP A 91 21.72 22.11 30.01
C ASP A 91 22.63 22.89 31.00
N GLU A 92 23.95 22.90 30.78
CA GLU A 92 24.88 23.65 31.64
C GLU A 92 24.75 25.18 31.51
N SER A 93 24.40 25.68 30.33
CA SER A 93 24.26 27.12 30.01
C SER A 93 23.31 27.26 28.81
N PRO A 94 22.29 28.15 28.86
CA PRO A 94 21.30 28.25 27.79
C PRO A 94 21.91 28.45 26.41
N PHE A 95 21.26 27.89 25.40
CA PHE A 95 21.52 28.21 24.00
C PHE A 95 21.08 29.64 23.69
N ASP A 96 22.05 30.54 23.50
CA ASP A 96 21.82 31.97 23.22
C ASP A 96 22.04 32.30 21.72
N GLY A 97 22.53 31.34 20.93
CA GLY A 97 22.81 31.44 19.50
C GLY A 97 21.59 31.27 18.57
N SER A 98 21.80 30.76 17.37
CA SER A 98 20.70 30.43 16.44
C SER A 98 20.87 29.07 15.77
N PHE A 99 19.77 28.34 15.61
CA PHE A 99 19.68 27.10 14.87
C PHE A 99 18.63 27.25 13.76
N ASP A 100 19.05 27.06 12.52
CA ASP A 100 18.21 27.19 11.32
C ASP A 100 18.28 25.88 10.53
N GLY A 101 17.24 25.06 10.58
CA GLY A 101 17.22 23.77 9.90
C GLY A 101 17.14 23.88 8.37
N GLN A 102 16.90 25.06 7.81
CA GLN A 102 16.74 25.26 6.35
C GLN A 102 15.71 24.29 5.70
N ASN A 103 14.69 23.89 6.45
CA ASN A 103 13.65 22.91 6.10
C ASN A 103 14.17 21.47 5.95
N HIS A 104 15.26 21.13 6.64
CA HIS A 104 15.72 19.75 6.80
C HIS A 104 15.10 19.06 8.02
N THR A 105 15.06 17.74 7.95
CA THR A 105 14.49 16.87 9.00
C THR A 105 15.57 16.30 9.92
N ILE A 106 15.27 16.16 11.21
CA ILE A 106 16.02 15.32 12.16
C ILE A 106 15.13 14.13 12.53
N THR A 107 15.53 12.91 12.21
CA THR A 107 14.69 11.71 12.39
C THR A 107 15.23 10.78 13.48
N GLY A 108 14.38 10.20 14.33
CA GLY A 108 14.73 9.10 15.24
C GLY A 108 15.48 9.50 16.53
N LEU A 109 15.44 10.78 16.93
CA LEU A 109 16.17 11.27 18.11
C LEU A 109 15.62 10.68 19.42
N THR A 110 16.48 10.05 20.21
CA THR A 110 16.13 9.50 21.54
C THR A 110 16.78 10.28 22.68
N ILE A 111 16.03 10.60 23.73
CA ILE A 111 16.53 11.23 24.98
C ILE A 111 15.86 10.58 26.21
N ASP A 112 16.48 9.57 26.85
CA ASP A 112 15.97 8.94 28.10
C ASP A 112 16.69 9.46 29.34
N ARG A 113 16.25 10.62 29.84
CA ARG A 113 16.84 11.33 30.99
C ARG A 113 15.82 11.61 32.11
N PRO A 114 15.23 10.57 32.73
CA PRO A 114 14.12 10.68 33.69
C PRO A 114 14.52 11.24 35.06
N SER A 115 15.81 11.50 35.31
CA SER A 115 16.29 12.21 36.50
C SER A 115 16.51 13.70 36.29
N ASP A 116 16.52 14.14 35.02
CA ASP A 116 17.08 15.41 34.63
C ASP A 116 15.95 16.43 34.38
N ASN A 117 16.29 17.70 34.30
CA ASN A 117 15.31 18.79 34.29
C ASN A 117 15.58 19.68 33.09
N ASN A 118 14.52 20.12 32.41
CA ASN A 118 14.65 20.82 31.12
C ASN A 118 15.23 19.87 30.08
N VAL A 119 14.41 18.89 29.68
CA VAL A 119 14.80 17.84 28.73
C VAL A 119 14.08 18.08 27.39
N GLY A 120 14.82 17.89 26.30
CA GLY A 120 14.47 18.10 24.90
C GLY A 120 15.76 18.19 24.07
N LEU A 121 15.68 18.30 22.74
CA LEU A 121 16.87 18.54 21.89
C LEU A 121 17.68 19.75 22.42
N PHE A 122 16.98 20.81 22.80
CA PHE A 122 17.50 21.90 23.60
C PHE A 122 16.98 21.78 25.04
N GLY A 123 17.88 21.68 26.01
CA GLY A 123 17.48 21.72 27.41
C GLY A 123 16.93 23.10 27.77
N ARG A 124 17.70 24.15 27.48
CA ARG A 124 17.34 25.56 27.77
C ARG A 124 17.81 26.48 26.64
N THR A 125 16.98 27.43 26.22
CA THR A 125 17.32 28.38 25.14
C THR A 125 16.78 29.79 25.38
N THR A 126 17.58 30.81 25.03
CA THR A 126 17.14 32.20 24.82
C THR A 126 17.33 32.68 23.38
N GLY A 127 17.95 31.84 22.53
CA GLY A 127 18.28 32.11 21.14
C GLY A 127 17.09 32.01 20.17
N THR A 128 17.37 31.57 18.94
CA THR A 128 16.34 31.34 17.91
C THR A 128 16.48 29.94 17.32
N ILE A 129 15.38 29.19 17.29
CA ILE A 129 15.29 27.88 16.65
C ILE A 129 14.22 27.99 15.56
N LYS A 130 14.55 27.58 14.33
CA LYS A 130 13.61 27.68 13.22
C LYS A 130 13.86 26.73 12.07
N ASN A 131 12.86 26.61 11.20
CA ASN A 131 12.94 25.97 9.88
C ASN A 131 13.40 24.51 9.97
N VAL A 132 12.90 23.73 10.91
CA VAL A 132 13.33 22.35 11.15
C VAL A 132 12.14 21.44 11.39
N TYR A 133 12.15 20.27 10.76
CA TYR A 133 11.21 19.19 11.05
C TYR A 133 11.89 18.19 11.97
N LEU A 134 11.18 17.65 12.96
CA LEU A 134 11.69 16.57 13.79
C LEU A 134 10.73 15.38 13.73
N GLU A 135 11.22 14.24 13.29
CA GLU A 135 10.41 13.06 12.99
C GLU A 135 10.77 11.89 13.91
N ASP A 136 9.78 11.15 14.40
CA ASP A 136 9.96 9.96 15.26
C ASP A 136 10.86 10.24 16.49
N ILE A 137 10.50 11.28 17.25
CA ILE A 137 11.27 11.75 18.41
C ILE A 137 10.75 11.11 19.69
N ASP A 138 11.61 10.45 20.47
CA ASP A 138 11.27 9.91 21.81
C ASP A 138 12.03 10.66 22.92
N VAL A 139 11.29 11.41 23.75
CA VAL A 139 11.87 12.16 24.87
C VAL A 139 11.24 11.77 26.20
N ARG A 140 12.06 11.30 27.13
CA ARG A 140 11.70 10.99 28.51
C ARG A 140 12.47 11.85 29.51
N GLY A 141 11.75 12.73 30.21
CA GLY A 141 12.32 13.72 31.14
C GLY A 141 11.85 13.57 32.60
N GLY A 142 12.53 14.26 33.52
CA GLY A 142 12.29 14.18 34.96
C GLY A 142 11.27 15.18 35.54
N GLU A 143 11.45 15.55 36.81
CA GLU A 143 10.44 16.19 37.69
C GLU A 143 10.03 17.66 37.32
N ARG A 144 10.44 18.20 36.17
CA ARG A 144 10.17 19.62 35.79
C ARG A 144 9.64 19.77 34.37
N ASN A 145 10.47 20.37 33.51
CA ASN A 145 10.13 20.85 32.18
C ASN A 145 10.62 19.82 31.17
N THR A 146 9.72 19.29 30.33
CA THR A 146 10.06 18.34 29.27
C THR A 146 9.31 18.70 28.00
N GLY A 147 10.02 18.78 26.87
CA GLY A 147 9.44 18.86 25.54
C GLY A 147 10.34 18.17 24.52
N THR A 148 9.83 17.85 23.34
CA THR A 148 10.65 17.20 22.29
C THR A 148 11.77 18.13 21.81
N LEU A 149 11.41 19.34 21.40
CA LEU A 149 12.35 20.36 20.94
C LEU A 149 13.00 21.09 22.12
N VAL A 150 12.23 21.61 23.07
CA VAL A 150 12.77 22.44 24.16
C VAL A 150 12.21 22.08 25.53
N GLY A 151 13.08 21.89 26.51
CA GLY A 151 12.71 21.83 27.92
C GLY A 151 12.18 23.19 28.42
N GLU A 152 13.04 24.22 28.45
CA GLU A 152 12.72 25.58 28.89
C GLU A 152 13.10 26.62 27.84
N ASN A 153 12.11 27.34 27.30
CA ASN A 153 12.30 28.36 26.27
C ASN A 153 12.05 29.79 26.80
N ALA A 154 12.96 30.71 26.45
CA ALA A 154 12.82 32.16 26.57
C ALA A 154 13.14 32.92 25.27
N GLY A 155 13.39 32.18 24.18
CA GLY A 155 13.72 32.66 22.83
C GLY A 155 12.62 32.40 21.80
N ASP A 156 12.95 32.56 20.52
CA ASP A 156 12.04 32.38 19.39
C ASP A 156 12.04 30.93 18.87
N VAL A 157 10.85 30.38 18.64
CA VAL A 157 10.63 29.08 17.96
C VAL A 157 9.67 29.31 16.78
N LYS A 158 10.12 29.06 15.55
CA LYS A 158 9.39 29.44 14.33
C LYS A 158 9.53 28.44 13.20
N GLU A 159 8.45 28.09 12.50
CA GLU A 159 8.52 27.17 11.34
C GLU A 159 9.14 25.82 11.76
N VAL A 160 8.49 25.16 12.73
CA VAL A 160 8.93 23.87 13.32
C VAL A 160 7.74 22.94 13.54
N SER A 161 7.77 21.74 12.96
CA SER A 161 6.84 20.64 13.27
C SER A 161 7.60 19.48 13.93
N VAL A 162 6.90 18.70 14.76
CA VAL A 162 7.46 17.52 15.43
C VAL A 162 6.48 16.35 15.40
N THR A 163 6.96 15.13 15.16
CA THR A 163 6.23 13.88 15.39
C THR A 163 6.94 13.00 16.42
N GLY A 164 6.19 12.14 17.13
CA GLY A 164 6.76 11.15 18.07
C GLY A 164 6.06 11.11 19.43
N SER A 165 6.82 10.99 20.52
CA SER A 165 6.26 10.95 21.89
C SER A 165 7.12 11.67 22.92
N VAL A 166 6.48 12.20 23.96
CA VAL A 166 7.15 12.82 25.10
C VAL A 166 6.54 12.40 26.43
N LYS A 167 7.40 12.03 27.38
CA LYS A 167 7.01 11.65 28.73
C LYS A 167 7.84 12.36 29.79
N GLY A 168 7.21 13.29 30.51
CA GLY A 168 7.80 13.88 31.71
C GLY A 168 7.22 13.26 32.98
N GLU A 169 8.07 12.90 33.94
CA GLU A 169 7.64 12.62 35.33
C GLU A 169 7.44 13.93 36.13
N GLY A 170 7.02 14.99 35.43
CA GLY A 170 7.24 16.38 35.81
C GLY A 170 6.02 17.29 35.76
N ARG A 171 6.24 18.52 36.20
CA ARG A 171 5.18 19.50 36.39
C ARG A 171 4.76 20.20 35.10
N GLU A 172 5.65 20.33 34.12
CA GLU A 172 5.42 21.05 32.87
C GLU A 172 5.89 20.19 31.67
N VAL A 173 4.95 19.60 30.92
CA VAL A 173 5.26 18.72 29.77
C VAL A 173 4.52 19.19 28.53
N GLY A 174 5.24 19.45 27.43
CA GLY A 174 4.64 19.90 26.18
C GLY A 174 5.14 19.11 24.97
N GLY A 175 4.26 18.85 23.99
CA GLY A 175 4.65 18.11 22.78
C GLY A 175 5.76 18.78 21.97
N LEU A 176 5.93 20.11 22.06
CA LEU A 176 7.07 20.86 21.49
C LEU A 176 7.94 21.50 22.58
N ILE A 177 7.33 22.23 23.53
CA ILE A 177 8.03 23.02 24.56
C ILE A 177 7.49 22.68 25.95
N GLY A 178 8.34 22.26 26.88
CA GLY A 178 7.94 22.02 28.27
C GLY A 178 7.41 23.29 28.95
N PHE A 179 8.23 24.34 28.98
CA PHE A 179 7.93 25.58 29.71
C PHE A 179 8.41 26.86 29.02
N LEU A 180 7.57 27.91 29.04
CA LEU A 180 7.92 29.27 28.63
C LEU A 180 8.28 30.16 29.84
N GLU A 181 9.56 30.50 30.00
CA GLU A 181 10.11 31.40 31.05
C GLU A 181 10.19 32.87 30.55
N ASP A 182 10.56 33.82 31.43
CA ASP A 182 10.72 35.27 31.23
C ASP A 182 11.56 35.72 30.00
N GLY A 183 11.02 35.58 28.80
CA GLY A 183 11.61 35.95 27.50
C GLY A 183 10.84 37.04 26.75
N ASP A 184 11.40 37.53 25.64
CA ASP A 184 10.65 38.33 24.63
C ASP A 184 10.30 37.47 23.39
N GLY A 185 10.42 36.14 23.52
CA GLY A 185 10.28 35.18 22.44
C GLY A 185 8.84 34.96 21.96
N THR A 186 8.72 34.35 20.79
CA THR A 186 7.46 34.01 20.12
C THR A 186 7.45 32.55 19.67
N VAL A 187 6.26 31.94 19.67
CA VAL A 187 6.02 30.62 19.06
C VAL A 187 5.07 30.84 17.88
N GLU A 188 5.56 30.69 16.65
CA GLU A 188 4.83 31.04 15.44
C GLU A 188 5.04 30.03 14.32
N ARG A 189 3.96 29.59 13.63
CA ARG A 189 4.04 28.56 12.58
C ARG A 189 4.71 27.28 13.13
N SER A 190 4.09 26.65 14.12
CA SER A 190 4.69 25.47 14.76
C SER A 190 3.66 24.43 15.19
N GLY A 191 4.04 23.16 15.05
CA GLY A 191 3.17 22.00 15.23
C GLY A 191 3.76 20.91 16.12
N ALA A 192 2.89 20.04 16.62
CA ALA A 192 3.28 18.81 17.29
C ALA A 192 2.24 17.71 17.06
N ASP A 193 2.58 16.67 16.31
CA ASP A 193 1.87 15.40 16.30
C ASP A 193 2.57 14.41 17.25
N VAL A 194 2.47 14.73 18.54
CA VAL A 194 3.27 14.11 19.60
C VAL A 194 2.36 13.64 20.71
N ASP A 195 2.48 12.37 21.11
CA ASP A 195 1.81 11.84 22.30
C ASP A 195 2.47 12.39 23.58
N VAL A 196 1.71 13.09 24.42
CA VAL A 196 2.22 13.86 25.58
C VAL A 196 1.73 13.27 26.91
N SER A 197 2.64 12.65 27.67
CA SER A 197 2.38 12.11 29.01
C SER A 197 3.03 12.94 30.12
N GLY A 198 2.26 13.38 31.13
CA GLY A 198 2.80 14.14 32.27
C GLY A 198 1.98 14.07 33.58
N GLU A 199 2.42 14.82 34.60
CA GLU A 199 1.71 14.89 35.89
C GLU A 199 0.76 16.10 35.98
N ASN A 200 1.27 17.35 35.87
CA ASN A 200 0.54 18.53 36.38
C ASN A 200 0.04 19.55 35.36
N ALA A 201 0.86 20.00 34.41
CA ALA A 201 0.47 20.90 33.34
C ALA A 201 1.02 20.32 32.03
N VAL A 202 0.11 19.71 31.27
CA VAL A 202 0.42 18.95 30.06
C VAL A 202 -0.29 19.60 28.89
N GLY A 203 0.44 19.89 27.82
CA GLY A 203 -0.10 20.53 26.63
C GLY A 203 0.37 19.87 25.34
N GLY A 204 -0.51 19.70 24.35
CA GLY A 204 -0.13 19.12 23.06
C GLY A 204 1.01 19.88 22.36
N LEU A 205 1.13 21.20 22.58
CA LEU A 205 2.27 22.00 22.12
C LEU A 205 3.15 22.48 23.28
N ILE A 206 2.54 23.09 24.32
CA ILE A 206 3.28 23.78 25.40
C ILE A 206 2.76 23.34 26.79
N GLY A 207 3.63 22.83 27.65
CA GLY A 207 3.22 22.38 29.00
C GLY A 207 2.69 23.52 29.87
N GLY A 208 3.44 24.62 29.98
CA GLY A 208 2.95 25.80 30.72
C GLY A 208 3.68 27.11 30.45
N ILE A 209 3.00 28.20 30.78
CA ILE A 209 3.51 29.57 30.67
C ILE A 209 3.51 30.23 32.05
N SER A 210 4.65 30.79 32.47
CA SER A 210 4.71 31.60 33.70
C SER A 210 5.72 32.75 33.59
N SER A 211 5.52 33.61 32.60
CA SER A 211 6.32 34.82 32.36
C SER A 211 5.71 36.10 32.94
N TRP A 212 6.54 37.04 33.43
CA TRP A 212 6.12 38.42 33.78
C TRP A 212 5.92 39.30 32.53
N LYS A 213 6.11 38.74 31.34
CA LYS A 213 5.86 39.34 30.03
C LYS A 213 4.78 38.53 29.30
N ASP A 214 4.17 39.17 28.32
CA ASP A 214 3.05 38.63 27.54
C ASP A 214 3.58 37.73 26.40
N TYR A 215 3.27 36.43 26.42
CA TYR A 215 3.62 35.53 25.31
C TYR A 215 2.57 35.53 24.20
N THR A 216 3.01 35.38 22.95
CA THR A 216 2.14 35.15 21.78
C THR A 216 2.49 33.81 21.13
N ILE A 217 1.47 32.94 21.04
CA ILE A 217 1.49 31.63 20.40
C ILE A 217 0.51 31.71 19.22
N THR A 218 0.99 31.56 17.98
CA THR A 218 0.14 31.89 16.83
C THR A 218 0.43 31.14 15.53
N ASN A 219 -0.61 30.75 14.80
CA ASN A 219 -0.53 29.83 13.66
C ASN A 219 0.07 28.47 14.08
N THR A 220 -0.51 27.83 15.10
CA THR A 220 0.09 26.63 15.73
C THR A 220 -0.92 25.50 15.89
N TYR A 221 -0.47 24.25 15.91
CA TYR A 221 -1.36 23.10 16.06
C TYR A 221 -0.82 22.01 16.99
N ALA A 222 -1.70 21.11 17.41
CA ALA A 222 -1.32 19.86 18.08
C ALA A 222 -2.26 18.71 17.66
N LYS A 223 -1.71 17.52 17.39
CA LYS A 223 -2.46 16.37 16.85
C LYS A 223 -2.45 15.11 17.74
N GLY A 224 -1.35 14.80 18.41
CA GLY A 224 -1.19 13.62 19.28
C GLY A 224 -1.93 13.70 20.62
N ASP A 225 -2.05 12.56 21.31
CA ASP A 225 -2.90 12.41 22.51
C ASP A 225 -2.24 12.97 23.79
N ILE A 226 -3.05 13.48 24.72
CA ILE A 226 -2.57 14.15 25.95
C ILE A 226 -3.09 13.45 27.22
N GLU A 227 -2.17 12.96 28.06
CA GLU A 227 -2.47 12.39 29.39
C GLU A 227 -1.81 13.20 30.52
N ALA A 228 -2.64 13.84 31.37
CA ALA A 228 -2.22 14.48 32.63
C ALA A 228 -2.73 13.70 33.85
N SER A 229 -1.84 12.99 34.54
CA SER A 229 -2.23 12.02 35.59
C SER A 229 -2.76 12.62 36.91
N ASP A 230 -2.39 13.86 37.29
CA ASP A 230 -2.92 14.59 38.47
C ASP A 230 -2.93 16.12 38.22
N GLY A 231 -3.54 16.54 37.11
CA GLY A 231 -3.41 17.92 36.68
C GLY A 231 -4.29 18.40 35.52
N ARG A 232 -3.76 19.39 34.81
CA ARG A 232 -4.37 20.12 33.71
C ARG A 232 -3.84 19.59 32.39
N ALA A 233 -4.74 19.08 31.56
CA ALA A 233 -4.48 18.68 30.19
C ALA A 233 -5.11 19.71 29.23
N GLY A 234 -4.30 20.31 28.37
CA GLY A 234 -4.74 21.23 27.33
C GLY A 234 -4.39 20.70 25.95
N GLY A 235 -5.33 20.70 25.01
CA GLY A 235 -5.05 20.27 23.64
C GLY A 235 -3.88 21.01 23.00
N LEU A 236 -3.68 22.29 23.32
CA LEU A 236 -2.51 23.07 22.88
C LEU A 236 -1.60 23.47 24.06
N VAL A 237 -2.16 24.00 25.15
CA VAL A 237 -1.40 24.57 26.28
C VAL A 237 -1.91 24.10 27.63
N GLY A 238 -1.08 23.48 28.47
CA GLY A 238 -1.51 22.99 29.79
C GLY A 238 -1.90 24.10 30.77
N PHE A 239 -1.14 25.20 30.81
CA PHE A 239 -1.45 26.37 31.66
C PHE A 239 -1.02 27.72 31.06
N MET A 240 -1.90 28.72 31.09
CA MET A 240 -1.65 30.11 30.66
C MET A 240 -2.30 31.16 31.60
N ARG A 241 -1.91 32.43 31.50
CA ARG A 241 -2.39 33.52 32.39
C ARG A 241 -2.57 34.88 31.70
N GLU A 242 -3.01 35.89 32.46
CA GLU A 242 -3.10 37.29 32.01
C GLU A 242 -1.82 37.74 31.30
N GLY A 243 -1.98 38.34 30.11
CA GLY A 243 -0.89 38.71 29.20
C GLY A 243 -0.80 37.75 28.00
N ASP A 244 -0.85 36.44 28.25
CA ASP A 244 -0.64 35.42 27.25
C ASP A 244 -1.76 35.39 26.19
N THR A 245 -1.39 35.12 24.93
CA THR A 245 -2.32 35.05 23.79
C THR A 245 -2.06 33.80 22.93
N ILE A 246 -3.10 32.98 22.76
CA ILE A 246 -3.17 31.90 21.76
C ILE A 246 -4.08 32.39 20.62
N ARG A 247 -3.61 32.34 19.37
CA ARG A 247 -4.41 32.82 18.23
C ARG A 247 -4.11 32.15 16.88
N ILE A 248 -5.14 31.77 16.12
CA ILE A 248 -4.99 30.95 14.90
C ILE A 248 -4.36 29.61 15.30
N ALA A 249 -5.14 28.72 15.91
CA ALA A 249 -4.63 27.45 16.39
C ALA A 249 -5.69 26.34 16.43
N TYR A 250 -5.27 25.08 16.35
CA TYR A 250 -6.18 23.94 16.56
C TYR A 250 -5.54 22.83 17.39
N ALA A 251 -6.39 21.96 17.94
CA ALA A 251 -5.97 20.73 18.61
C ALA A 251 -6.94 19.59 18.29
N THR A 252 -6.41 18.45 17.81
CA THR A 252 -7.24 17.30 17.38
C THR A 252 -7.12 16.06 18.26
N GLY A 253 -6.00 15.87 18.98
CA GLY A 253 -5.76 14.72 19.84
C GLY A 253 -6.63 14.69 21.11
N ASP A 254 -6.83 13.50 21.65
CA ASP A 254 -7.68 13.28 22.82
C ASP A 254 -7.03 13.85 24.09
N VAL A 255 -7.84 14.41 25.00
CA VAL A 255 -7.34 15.16 26.16
C VAL A 255 -7.87 14.55 27.46
N THR A 256 -7.01 13.82 28.17
CA THR A 256 -7.31 13.21 29.48
C THR A 256 -6.60 13.97 30.61
N GLY A 257 -7.36 14.49 31.57
CA GLY A 257 -6.80 15.15 32.75
C GLY A 257 -7.79 15.30 33.90
N THR A 258 -7.36 15.86 35.04
CA THR A 258 -8.29 16.24 36.11
C THR A 258 -9.06 17.51 35.72
N GLU A 259 -8.32 18.53 35.25
CA GLU A 259 -8.85 19.70 34.53
C GLU A 259 -8.54 19.48 33.04
N ALA A 260 -9.53 19.30 32.17
CA ALA A 260 -9.31 18.97 30.74
C ALA A 260 -9.92 20.04 29.83
N GLY A 261 -9.15 20.56 28.88
CA GLY A 261 -9.64 21.58 27.95
C GLY A 261 -9.09 21.47 26.53
N GLY A 262 -9.98 21.59 25.54
CA GLY A 262 -9.65 21.36 24.14
C GLY A 262 -8.57 22.27 23.55
N ILE A 263 -8.36 23.48 24.10
CA ILE A 263 -7.19 24.32 23.76
C ILE A 263 -6.29 24.51 24.98
N ALA A 264 -6.87 24.91 26.13
CA ALA A 264 -6.12 25.21 27.34
C ALA A 264 -6.56 24.35 28.55
N GLY A 265 -5.62 23.72 29.24
CA GLY A 265 -5.93 22.96 30.46
C GLY A 265 -6.45 23.87 31.57
N ALA A 266 -5.77 24.99 31.81
CA ALA A 266 -6.32 26.12 32.55
C ALA A 266 -5.77 27.48 32.10
N ASN A 267 -6.69 28.41 31.82
CA ASN A 267 -6.45 29.81 31.50
C ASN A 267 -6.83 30.72 32.69
N GLY A 268 -5.83 31.07 33.50
CA GLY A 268 -5.99 31.77 34.78
C GLY A 268 -5.97 30.85 36.00
N GLY A 269 -6.03 31.42 37.21
CA GLY A 269 -5.90 30.61 38.43
C GLY A 269 -6.03 31.37 39.76
N PHE A 270 -5.55 30.77 40.85
CA PHE A 270 -5.64 31.35 42.20
C PHE A 270 -4.86 32.67 42.33
N GLY A 271 -5.55 33.79 42.09
CA GLY A 271 -4.97 35.14 42.19
C GLY A 271 -4.38 35.69 40.89
N HIS A 272 -4.59 35.02 39.76
CA HIS A 272 -4.22 35.47 38.42
C HIS A 272 -5.47 35.57 37.54
N ASP A 273 -5.57 36.65 36.77
CA ASP A 273 -6.53 36.76 35.67
C ASP A 273 -6.09 35.84 34.50
N GLY A 274 -6.98 35.60 33.54
CA GLY A 274 -6.71 34.75 32.37
C GLY A 274 -6.27 35.57 31.14
N GLY A 275 -5.51 34.93 30.25
CA GLY A 275 -5.09 35.45 28.95
C GLY A 275 -6.17 35.30 27.87
N THR A 276 -5.77 35.45 26.61
CA THR A 276 -6.66 35.46 25.43
C THR A 276 -6.51 34.19 24.59
N ILE A 277 -7.62 33.58 24.19
CA ILE A 277 -7.66 32.49 23.19
C ILE A 277 -8.59 32.94 22.06
N SER A 278 -8.14 32.90 20.81
CA SER A 278 -8.95 33.42 19.70
C SER A 278 -8.68 32.76 18.35
N THR A 279 -9.70 32.70 17.48
CA THR A 279 -9.57 32.05 16.16
C THR A 279 -9.01 30.63 16.29
N ALA A 280 -9.69 29.78 17.05
CA ALA A 280 -9.15 28.46 17.40
C ALA A 280 -10.22 27.39 17.55
N PHE A 281 -9.90 26.12 17.29
CA PHE A 281 -10.84 25.01 17.49
C PHE A 281 -10.24 23.73 18.06
N ALA A 282 -11.10 22.92 18.69
CA ALA A 282 -10.73 21.62 19.26
C ALA A 282 -11.69 20.52 18.80
N THR A 283 -11.17 19.32 18.55
CA THR A 283 -11.96 18.15 18.10
C THR A 283 -11.76 16.87 18.93
N GLY A 284 -10.62 16.66 19.60
CA GLY A 284 -10.37 15.41 20.36
C GLY A 284 -11.32 15.19 21.55
N GLU A 285 -11.54 13.93 21.92
CA GLU A 285 -12.39 13.53 23.06
C GLU A 285 -11.82 14.10 24.37
N LEU A 286 -12.69 14.69 25.20
CA LEU A 286 -12.28 15.31 26.46
C LEU A 286 -12.71 14.47 27.67
N SER A 287 -11.74 14.00 28.45
CA SER A 287 -11.95 13.10 29.60
C SER A 287 -11.39 13.71 30.90
N GLY A 288 -12.19 13.72 31.97
CA GLY A 288 -11.78 14.30 33.25
C GLY A 288 -12.90 14.62 34.25
N ASP A 289 -12.52 15.20 35.39
CA ASP A 289 -13.43 15.67 36.44
C ASP A 289 -13.97 17.10 36.16
N GLU A 290 -13.11 18.00 35.67
CA GLU A 290 -13.38 19.42 35.40
C GLU A 290 -13.14 19.76 33.90
N ILE A 291 -13.90 19.11 33.01
CA ILE A 291 -13.84 19.26 31.54
C ILE A 291 -14.43 20.61 31.08
N GLY A 292 -13.82 21.25 30.07
CA GLY A 292 -14.43 22.36 29.33
C GLY A 292 -13.95 22.49 27.88
N ALA A 293 -14.86 22.72 26.94
CA ALA A 293 -14.61 22.48 25.52
C ALA A 293 -13.42 23.26 24.89
N ILE A 294 -13.18 24.49 25.34
CA ILE A 294 -12.00 25.29 24.94
C ILE A 294 -10.98 25.39 26.08
N ASN A 295 -11.47 25.48 27.31
CA ASN A 295 -10.66 25.67 28.50
C ASN A 295 -11.24 24.86 29.66
N GLY A 296 -10.39 24.13 30.40
CA GLY A 296 -10.79 23.32 31.55
C GLY A 296 -11.56 24.12 32.61
N THR A 297 -12.54 23.47 33.25
CA THR A 297 -13.52 24.16 34.12
C THR A 297 -13.10 24.26 35.59
N GLY A 298 -11.80 24.03 35.85
CA GLY A 298 -11.18 24.18 37.15
C GLY A 298 -11.33 25.58 37.75
N ARG A 299 -10.89 25.71 39.01
CA ARG A 299 -11.26 26.79 39.97
C ARG A 299 -10.89 28.22 39.57
N SER A 300 -11.57 28.72 38.55
CA SER A 300 -11.35 29.99 37.89
C SER A 300 -12.12 31.09 38.62
N TRP A 301 -11.41 31.87 39.44
CA TRP A 301 -11.98 33.05 40.12
C TRP A 301 -12.01 34.29 39.21
N HIS A 302 -11.34 34.20 38.07
CA HIS A 302 -11.18 35.21 37.04
C HIS A 302 -11.28 34.51 35.68
N SER A 303 -11.85 35.18 34.67
CA SER A 303 -12.07 34.61 33.34
C SER A 303 -11.13 35.24 32.32
N GLY A 304 -10.43 34.42 31.53
CA GLY A 304 -9.75 34.87 30.32
C GLY A 304 -10.69 35.43 29.25
N THR A 305 -10.11 35.89 28.14
CA THR A 305 -10.86 36.43 26.98
C THR A 305 -10.89 35.40 25.86
N TYR A 306 -12.05 35.27 25.21
CA TYR A 306 -12.29 34.26 24.18
C TYR A 306 -13.12 34.87 23.04
N SER A 307 -12.70 34.67 21.79
CA SER A 307 -13.41 35.14 20.60
C SER A 307 -13.13 34.23 19.40
N ASP A 308 -14.16 33.90 18.63
CA ASP A 308 -14.02 33.06 17.43
C ASP A 308 -13.36 31.69 17.77
N THR A 309 -13.77 31.13 18.91
CA THR A 309 -13.35 29.82 19.42
C THR A 309 -14.46 28.80 19.22
N PHE A 310 -14.14 27.62 18.69
CA PHE A 310 -15.11 26.60 18.27
C PHE A 310 -14.73 25.21 18.76
N TRP A 311 -15.69 24.29 18.84
CA TRP A 311 -15.40 22.88 19.09
C TRP A 311 -16.43 21.99 18.43
N ASP A 312 -16.02 20.78 18.07
CA ASP A 312 -16.96 19.77 17.56
C ASP A 312 -17.65 19.08 18.74
N ARG A 313 -18.98 19.22 18.83
CA ARG A 313 -19.77 18.66 19.95
C ARG A 313 -19.99 17.14 19.87
N GLN A 314 -19.64 16.51 18.76
CA GLN A 314 -19.80 15.07 18.51
C GLN A 314 -18.53 14.32 18.87
N THR A 315 -17.37 14.81 18.43
CA THR A 315 -16.07 14.17 18.68
C THR A 315 -15.55 14.47 20.09
N THR A 316 -15.64 15.73 20.56
CA THR A 316 -15.18 16.09 21.94
C THR A 316 -16.02 15.48 23.07
N GLY A 317 -17.19 14.90 22.75
CA GLY A 317 -18.20 14.49 23.73
C GLY A 317 -18.95 15.64 24.43
N VAL A 318 -18.57 16.92 24.21
CA VAL A 318 -19.13 18.07 24.94
C VAL A 318 -20.29 18.74 24.20
N ILE A 319 -21.51 18.27 24.50
CA ILE A 319 -22.76 18.76 23.86
C ILE A 319 -23.10 20.21 24.25
N ASP A 320 -23.13 20.50 25.56
CA ASP A 320 -23.40 21.82 26.14
C ASP A 320 -22.11 22.34 26.80
N GLY A 321 -21.36 23.17 26.08
CA GLY A 321 -20.05 23.66 26.52
C GLY A 321 -20.08 24.38 27.86
N GLN A 322 -19.37 23.81 28.85
CA GLN A 322 -18.88 24.55 30.00
C GLN A 322 -17.57 25.22 29.57
N GLY A 323 -17.60 26.52 29.30
CA GLY A 323 -16.47 27.23 28.70
C GLY A 323 -16.92 28.17 27.58
N THR A 324 -15.97 28.90 27.02
CA THR A 324 -16.19 30.11 26.24
C THR A 324 -15.80 29.89 24.77
N GLY A 325 -16.79 29.52 23.96
CA GLY A 325 -16.70 29.31 22.52
C GLY A 325 -18.07 28.93 21.95
N SER A 326 -18.11 28.45 20.69
CA SER A 326 -19.31 27.97 20.01
C SER A 326 -19.17 26.50 19.59
N GLY A 327 -19.97 25.61 20.20
CA GLY A 327 -20.04 24.22 19.76
C GLY A 327 -20.78 24.09 18.44
N LEU A 328 -20.20 23.32 17.52
CA LEU A 328 -20.72 23.04 16.18
C LEU A 328 -20.75 21.52 15.96
N THR A 329 -21.51 21.06 14.97
CA THR A 329 -21.42 19.68 14.47
C THR A 329 -20.23 19.51 13.54
N THR A 330 -19.77 18.28 13.33
CA THR A 330 -18.71 17.94 12.36
C THR A 330 -19.03 18.53 10.99
N ALA A 331 -20.25 18.29 10.51
CA ALA A 331 -20.74 18.85 9.24
C ALA A 331 -20.95 20.38 9.25
N GLU A 332 -20.83 21.08 10.37
CA GLU A 332 -20.76 22.56 10.41
C GLU A 332 -19.31 23.07 10.39
N MET A 333 -18.33 22.23 10.77
CA MET A 333 -16.91 22.57 10.87
C MET A 333 -16.05 22.09 9.70
N THR A 334 -16.59 21.25 8.81
CA THR A 334 -15.87 20.67 7.66
C THR A 334 -16.40 21.13 6.30
N GLY A 335 -15.59 20.98 5.25
CA GLY A 335 -15.96 21.29 3.87
C GLY A 335 -16.35 22.75 3.64
N THR A 336 -17.13 22.99 2.58
CA THR A 336 -17.71 24.31 2.23
C THR A 336 -18.51 24.97 3.37
N LYS A 337 -19.03 24.19 4.33
CA LYS A 337 -19.80 24.74 5.47
C LYS A 337 -18.90 25.40 6.51
N ALA A 338 -17.65 24.95 6.66
CA ALA A 338 -16.68 25.53 7.58
C ALA A 338 -16.52 27.04 7.35
N GLU A 339 -16.46 27.47 6.08
CA GLU A 339 -16.35 28.88 5.67
C GLU A 339 -17.43 29.77 6.32
N THR A 340 -18.66 29.26 6.36
CA THR A 340 -19.84 30.02 6.82
C THR A 340 -20.05 29.96 8.33
N ASN A 341 -19.52 28.94 9.02
CA ASN A 341 -19.71 28.75 10.46
C ASN A 341 -18.52 29.24 11.29
N LEU A 342 -17.28 28.95 10.85
CA LEU A 342 -16.02 29.37 11.49
C LEU A 342 -15.66 30.83 11.14
N ASN A 343 -16.62 31.72 11.37
CA ASN A 343 -16.48 33.15 11.13
C ASN A 343 -15.29 33.71 11.91
N GLY A 344 -14.46 34.53 11.26
CA GLY A 344 -13.27 35.13 11.85
C GLY A 344 -11.97 34.36 11.62
N PHE A 345 -12.02 33.19 10.95
CA PHE A 345 -10.84 32.41 10.59
C PHE A 345 -10.00 33.08 9.49
N GLY A 346 -10.64 33.56 8.41
CA GLY A 346 -9.93 34.18 7.29
C GLY A 346 -9.32 33.11 6.38
N PHE A 347 -10.20 32.35 5.73
CA PHE A 347 -9.85 31.35 4.73
C PHE A 347 -9.15 32.02 3.53
N GLY A 348 -8.09 31.40 3.01
CA GLY A 348 -7.20 32.01 2.01
C GLY A 348 -6.45 33.24 2.52
N THR A 349 -6.06 33.24 3.79
CA THR A 349 -5.11 34.18 4.41
C THR A 349 -4.43 33.60 5.66
N PHE A 350 -5.14 32.74 6.40
CA PHE A 350 -4.61 32.01 7.58
C PHE A 350 -4.98 30.52 7.62
N TRP A 351 -6.07 30.13 6.97
CA TRP A 351 -6.59 28.78 6.95
C TRP A 351 -6.95 28.34 5.54
N THR A 352 -6.74 27.06 5.27
CA THR A 352 -7.17 26.38 4.05
C THR A 352 -8.39 25.53 4.37
N LEU A 353 -9.43 25.61 3.53
CA LEU A 353 -10.56 24.70 3.60
C LEU A 353 -10.13 23.33 3.06
N THR A 354 -10.69 22.28 3.66
CA THR A 354 -10.55 20.88 3.23
C THR A 354 -11.93 20.24 3.26
N ASP A 355 -12.07 19.05 2.70
CA ASP A 355 -13.31 18.26 2.81
C ASP A 355 -13.51 17.77 4.27
N GLU A 356 -12.42 17.74 5.05
CA GLU A 356 -12.37 17.53 6.50
C GLU A 356 -12.31 18.87 7.27
N TYR A 357 -11.60 18.92 8.41
CA TYR A 357 -11.42 20.15 9.18
C TYR A 357 -10.36 21.07 8.54
N PRO A 358 -10.56 22.40 8.57
CA PRO A 358 -9.58 23.35 8.05
C PRO A 358 -8.19 23.21 8.66
N VAL A 359 -7.18 23.22 7.81
CA VAL A 359 -5.76 23.25 8.18
C VAL A 359 -5.23 24.68 8.12
N LEU A 360 -4.11 24.95 8.78
CA LEU A 360 -3.48 26.27 8.70
C LEU A 360 -2.84 26.43 7.31
N GLU A 361 -2.98 27.60 6.70
CA GLU A 361 -2.55 27.80 5.30
C GLU A 361 -1.05 27.60 5.09
N TRP A 362 -0.23 27.87 6.12
CA TRP A 362 1.21 27.67 6.05
C TRP A 362 1.64 26.20 6.13
N GLN A 363 0.75 25.29 6.52
CA GLN A 363 1.07 23.86 6.58
C GLN A 363 1.07 23.21 5.20
N VAL A 364 0.42 23.81 4.20
CA VAL A 364 0.33 23.22 2.86
C VAL A 364 1.69 23.38 2.17
N GLU A 365 2.41 22.28 2.01
CA GLU A 365 3.73 22.24 1.35
C GLU A 365 3.62 21.89 -0.13
N ALA A 366 2.61 21.10 -0.50
CA ALA A 366 2.36 20.73 -1.88
C ALA A 366 0.86 20.50 -2.14
N VAL A 367 0.50 20.60 -3.42
CA VAL A 367 -0.80 20.24 -3.98
C VAL A 367 -0.55 19.17 -5.05
N SER A 368 -1.41 18.16 -5.13
CA SER A 368 -1.45 17.22 -6.25
C SER A 368 -2.86 17.12 -6.82
N VAL A 369 -2.99 17.13 -8.14
CA VAL A 369 -4.28 17.02 -8.86
C VAL A 369 -4.34 15.70 -9.60
N SER A 370 -5.42 14.94 -9.39
CA SER A 370 -5.67 13.67 -10.08
C SER A 370 -7.10 13.59 -10.59
N LEU A 371 -7.31 12.98 -11.75
CA LEU A 371 -8.64 12.69 -12.30
C LEU A 371 -9.03 11.25 -11.99
N SER A 372 -10.33 10.94 -11.89
CA SER A 372 -10.77 9.53 -11.89
C SER A 372 -10.55 8.87 -13.25
N ASP A 373 -10.70 9.65 -14.32
CA ASP A 373 -10.55 9.23 -15.71
C ASP A 373 -9.80 10.36 -16.44
N ASP A 374 -8.65 10.06 -17.03
CA ASP A 374 -7.85 11.03 -17.79
C ASP A 374 -8.33 11.19 -19.25
N THR A 375 -9.30 10.36 -19.66
CA THR A 375 -9.88 10.34 -21.00
C THR A 375 -11.41 10.13 -20.92
N VAL A 376 -12.20 11.03 -21.53
CA VAL A 376 -13.69 10.92 -21.54
C VAL A 376 -14.34 11.40 -22.85
N GLY A 377 -15.56 10.95 -23.13
CA GLY A 377 -16.36 11.45 -24.24
C GLY A 377 -16.88 12.89 -24.02
N ALA A 378 -16.94 13.69 -25.09
CA ALA A 378 -17.57 15.02 -25.02
C ALA A 378 -19.07 14.94 -24.66
N GLY A 379 -19.43 15.49 -23.50
CA GLY A 379 -20.76 15.42 -22.89
C GLY A 379 -20.84 14.50 -21.67
N GLU A 380 -19.76 13.80 -21.32
CA GLU A 380 -19.63 13.01 -20.11
C GLU A 380 -18.99 13.81 -18.96
N GLN A 381 -18.92 13.19 -17.78
CA GLN A 381 -18.35 13.78 -16.58
C GLN A 381 -17.29 12.85 -16.00
N THR A 382 -16.19 13.44 -15.51
CA THR A 382 -15.21 12.77 -14.64
C THR A 382 -15.11 13.55 -13.33
N SER A 383 -14.33 13.05 -12.37
CA SER A 383 -14.06 13.74 -11.11
C SER A 383 -12.61 14.17 -11.01
N VAL A 384 -12.36 15.34 -10.43
CA VAL A 384 -11.04 15.84 -10.08
C VAL A 384 -10.89 15.82 -8.55
N THR A 385 -9.81 15.19 -8.09
CA THR A 385 -9.40 15.15 -6.69
C THR A 385 -8.20 16.06 -6.49
N VAL A 386 -8.26 16.91 -5.47
CA VAL A 386 -7.15 17.78 -5.06
C VAL A 386 -6.70 17.36 -3.67
N THR A 387 -5.48 16.84 -3.58
CA THR A 387 -4.86 16.40 -2.32
C THR A 387 -3.79 17.41 -1.91
N LEU A 388 -3.81 17.79 -0.63
CA LEU A 388 -2.80 18.64 0.00
C LEU A 388 -1.81 17.77 0.77
N THR A 389 -0.51 18.01 0.64
CA THR A 389 0.51 17.49 1.55
C THR A 389 0.83 18.55 2.61
N LEU A 390 0.87 18.15 3.88
CA LEU A 390 1.09 19.03 5.02
C LEU A 390 2.53 18.95 5.56
N ASP A 391 2.89 19.89 6.43
CA ASP A 391 4.21 20.06 7.08
C ASP A 391 4.61 18.96 8.09
N ASP A 392 3.77 17.95 8.26
CA ASP A 392 4.05 16.70 8.98
C ASP A 392 3.94 15.46 8.07
N GLY A 393 3.96 15.67 6.75
CA GLY A 393 3.85 14.62 5.73
C GLY A 393 2.44 14.02 5.56
N SER A 394 1.47 14.37 6.41
CA SER A 394 0.08 13.90 6.28
C SER A 394 -0.63 14.53 5.08
N THR A 395 -1.67 13.88 4.58
CA THR A 395 -2.42 14.33 3.40
C THR A 395 -3.90 14.51 3.67
N VAL A 396 -4.50 15.57 3.11
CA VAL A 396 -5.93 15.88 3.24
C VAL A 396 -6.54 16.33 1.91
N THR A 397 -7.81 16.00 1.66
CA THR A 397 -8.51 16.33 0.41
C THR A 397 -9.17 17.71 0.47
N ALA A 398 -9.20 18.43 -0.65
CA ALA A 398 -9.76 19.77 -0.79
C ALA A 398 -10.64 19.94 -2.05
N SER A 399 -11.20 18.85 -2.57
CA SER A 399 -11.78 18.80 -3.92
C SER A 399 -13.03 19.66 -4.09
N GLU A 400 -13.89 19.74 -3.06
CA GLU A 400 -15.11 20.59 -3.09
C GLU A 400 -14.79 22.09 -2.96
N VAL A 401 -13.57 22.45 -2.55
CA VAL A 401 -13.20 23.80 -2.08
C VAL A 401 -12.00 24.42 -2.81
N ALA A 402 -11.40 23.71 -3.75
CA ALA A 402 -10.28 24.18 -4.56
C ALA A 402 -10.70 25.27 -5.58
N ASP A 403 -9.78 26.20 -5.88
CA ASP A 403 -9.91 27.14 -6.98
C ASP A 403 -9.28 26.51 -8.24
N TYR A 404 -10.12 26.20 -9.24
CA TYR A 404 -9.71 25.55 -10.49
C TYR A 404 -9.61 26.59 -11.62
N ASP A 405 -8.44 26.69 -12.26
CA ASP A 405 -8.31 27.26 -13.60
C ASP A 405 -8.38 26.12 -14.62
N ALA A 406 -9.45 26.10 -15.39
CA ALA A 406 -9.73 25.05 -16.36
C ALA A 406 -10.10 25.67 -17.71
N GLY A 407 -9.51 25.13 -18.78
CA GLY A 407 -9.70 25.65 -20.14
C GLY A 407 -11.16 25.66 -20.60
N GLY A 408 -11.52 26.55 -21.54
CA GLY A 408 -12.91 26.76 -21.99
C GLY A 408 -13.56 25.62 -22.80
N ILE A 409 -13.10 24.38 -22.63
CA ILE A 409 -13.72 23.14 -23.14
C ILE A 409 -14.21 22.21 -22.02
N VAL A 410 -13.97 22.56 -20.74
CA VAL A 410 -14.54 21.93 -19.55
C VAL A 410 -15.23 22.98 -18.66
N ASP A 411 -16.08 22.54 -17.75
CA ASP A 411 -16.54 23.31 -16.59
C ASP A 411 -16.23 22.48 -15.33
N VAL A 412 -15.76 23.10 -14.24
CA VAL A 412 -15.42 22.40 -12.99
C VAL A 412 -16.21 23.00 -11.84
N ASP A 413 -17.04 22.20 -11.18
CA ASP A 413 -17.87 22.59 -10.04
C ASP A 413 -17.74 21.56 -8.91
N ALA A 414 -17.24 21.98 -7.74
CA ALA A 414 -17.06 21.16 -6.54
C ALA A 414 -16.40 19.77 -6.79
N GLY A 415 -15.35 19.72 -7.61
CA GLY A 415 -14.62 18.49 -7.93
C GLY A 415 -15.25 17.63 -9.05
N VAL A 416 -16.38 18.04 -9.64
CA VAL A 416 -16.93 17.40 -10.85
C VAL A 416 -16.46 18.16 -12.08
N VAL A 417 -15.95 17.45 -13.08
CA VAL A 417 -15.49 17.98 -14.36
C VAL A 417 -16.49 17.60 -15.45
N ASP A 418 -17.11 18.59 -16.08
CA ASP A 418 -18.05 18.41 -17.19
C ASP A 418 -17.36 18.69 -18.54
N ALA A 419 -17.22 17.66 -19.37
CA ALA A 419 -16.43 17.69 -20.60
C ALA A 419 -17.24 18.26 -21.79
N GLN A 420 -17.24 19.59 -21.94
CA GLN A 420 -18.13 20.29 -22.88
C GLN A 420 -17.77 20.13 -24.37
N GLN A 421 -16.49 20.03 -24.73
CA GLN A 421 -16.02 20.02 -26.13
C GLN A 421 -14.75 19.19 -26.31
N GLN A 422 -14.63 18.53 -27.46
CA GLN A 422 -13.44 17.76 -27.87
C GLN A 422 -12.13 18.57 -27.81
N GLY A 423 -11.07 17.89 -27.39
CA GLY A 423 -9.71 18.42 -27.27
C GLY A 423 -9.08 18.11 -25.92
N THR A 424 -7.90 18.65 -25.68
CA THR A 424 -7.17 18.48 -24.40
C THR A 424 -7.43 19.65 -23.48
N ALA A 425 -7.77 19.38 -22.22
CA ALA A 425 -7.94 20.38 -21.17
C ALA A 425 -6.87 20.22 -20.09
N GLU A 426 -6.19 21.31 -19.75
CA GLU A 426 -5.39 21.41 -18.52
C GLU A 426 -6.33 21.89 -17.40
N ILE A 427 -6.33 21.16 -16.27
CA ILE A 427 -7.11 21.46 -15.07
C ILE A 427 -6.11 21.73 -13.94
N THR A 428 -5.89 23.00 -13.62
CA THR A 428 -4.96 23.45 -12.59
C THR A 428 -5.72 23.81 -11.33
N ALA A 429 -5.39 23.19 -10.20
CA ALA A 429 -5.85 23.64 -8.88
C ALA A 429 -4.78 24.52 -8.22
N THR A 430 -5.18 25.59 -7.52
CA THR A 430 -4.24 26.42 -6.74
C THR A 430 -4.76 26.62 -5.32
N ILE A 431 -3.98 26.20 -4.31
CA ILE A 431 -4.31 26.30 -2.89
C ILE A 431 -3.08 26.74 -2.10
N ALA A 432 -3.23 27.68 -1.17
CA ALA A 432 -2.15 28.26 -0.33
C ALA A 432 -0.97 28.91 -1.09
N GLY A 433 -1.04 29.01 -2.42
CA GLY A 433 0.05 29.48 -3.28
C GLY A 433 0.74 28.36 -4.07
N GLU A 434 0.52 27.11 -3.68
CA GLU A 434 0.94 25.91 -4.39
C GLU A 434 -0.09 25.50 -5.45
N SER A 435 0.38 24.85 -6.51
CA SER A 435 -0.47 24.47 -7.64
C SER A 435 0.06 23.25 -8.39
N ASP A 436 -0.85 22.40 -8.83
CA ASP A 436 -0.55 21.27 -9.72
C ASP A 436 -1.65 21.15 -10.80
N THR A 437 -1.38 20.39 -11.87
CA THR A 437 -2.20 20.34 -13.08
C THR A 437 -2.36 18.92 -13.61
N ALA A 438 -3.61 18.48 -13.76
CA ALA A 438 -3.93 17.27 -14.52
C ALA A 438 -4.32 17.62 -15.98
N GLU A 439 -4.03 16.70 -16.89
CA GLU A 439 -4.45 16.76 -18.30
C GLU A 439 -5.64 15.81 -18.51
N LEU A 440 -6.70 16.30 -19.16
CA LEU A 440 -7.88 15.52 -19.56
C LEU A 440 -8.00 15.51 -21.09
N GLU A 441 -8.01 14.33 -21.70
CA GLU A 441 -8.31 14.17 -23.12
C GLU A 441 -9.83 13.98 -23.33
N ILE A 442 -10.43 14.84 -24.15
CA ILE A 442 -11.86 14.82 -24.44
C ILE A 442 -12.07 14.37 -25.89
N THR A 443 -12.62 13.17 -26.05
CA THR A 443 -12.80 12.48 -27.34
C THR A 443 -14.15 12.78 -27.98
N GLU A 444 -14.41 12.19 -29.16
CA GLU A 444 -15.79 12.08 -29.64
C GLU A 444 -16.66 11.37 -28.56
N PRO A 445 -17.97 11.67 -28.44
CA PRO A 445 -18.84 10.96 -27.51
C PRO A 445 -18.89 9.45 -27.85
N PRO A 446 -19.22 8.58 -26.88
CA PRO A 446 -19.39 7.16 -27.14
C PRO A 446 -20.48 6.90 -28.18
N LYS A 447 -20.23 5.90 -29.03
CA LYS A 447 -21.18 5.39 -30.02
C LYS A 447 -21.22 3.87 -29.91
N ILE A 448 -21.58 3.42 -28.70
CA ILE A 448 -21.83 2.03 -28.36
C ILE A 448 -23.18 1.64 -29.00
N GLU A 449 -23.15 0.68 -29.91
CA GLU A 449 -24.34 0.13 -30.58
C GLU A 449 -24.29 -1.41 -30.52
N LEU A 450 -25.45 -2.04 -30.36
CA LEU A 450 -25.59 -3.50 -30.49
C LEU A 450 -25.23 -3.91 -31.92
N ALA A 451 -24.12 -4.64 -32.07
CA ALA A 451 -23.59 -5.09 -33.35
C ALA A 451 -24.18 -6.45 -33.75
N GLU A 452 -24.17 -7.40 -32.81
CA GLU A 452 -24.73 -8.75 -32.96
C GLU A 452 -25.44 -9.17 -31.66
N SER A 453 -26.42 -10.07 -31.77
CA SER A 453 -27.17 -10.62 -30.64
C SER A 453 -27.60 -12.04 -31.00
N GLU A 454 -27.35 -13.00 -30.12
CA GLU A 454 -27.57 -14.42 -30.38
C GLU A 454 -28.41 -15.05 -29.26
N PHE A 455 -29.31 -15.95 -29.68
CA PHE A 455 -30.32 -16.57 -28.83
C PHE A 455 -30.81 -17.86 -29.52
N ASP A 456 -30.36 -19.01 -29.03
CA ASP A 456 -30.56 -20.32 -29.66
C ASP A 456 -31.39 -21.28 -28.78
N ALA A 457 -32.66 -20.94 -28.57
CA ALA A 457 -33.67 -21.87 -28.01
C ALA A 457 -35.10 -21.49 -28.40
N ASP A 458 -35.89 -22.46 -28.86
CA ASP A 458 -37.33 -22.27 -29.07
C ASP A 458 -38.13 -22.50 -27.77
N ALA A 459 -37.60 -23.34 -26.88
CA ALA A 459 -38.25 -23.82 -25.67
C ALA A 459 -37.28 -23.99 -24.48
N ILE A 460 -37.84 -23.99 -23.27
CA ILE A 460 -37.10 -24.19 -22.01
C ILE A 460 -37.96 -24.90 -20.98
N VAL A 461 -37.37 -25.83 -20.23
CA VAL A 461 -38.09 -26.56 -19.19
C VAL A 461 -38.33 -25.69 -17.94
N GLU A 462 -39.47 -25.87 -17.27
CA GLU A 462 -39.87 -25.08 -16.09
C GLU A 462 -38.80 -25.13 -14.97
N GLY A 463 -38.10 -23.99 -14.78
CA GLY A 463 -37.09 -23.81 -13.73
C GLY A 463 -35.64 -23.75 -14.24
N SER A 464 -35.41 -24.00 -15.52
CA SER A 464 -34.09 -23.92 -16.16
C SER A 464 -33.74 -22.47 -16.54
N THR A 465 -32.45 -22.17 -16.66
CA THR A 465 -31.94 -20.82 -17.03
C THR A 465 -31.56 -20.79 -18.51
N VAL A 466 -31.95 -19.73 -19.22
CA VAL A 466 -31.46 -19.44 -20.58
C VAL A 466 -30.39 -18.35 -20.54
N THR A 467 -29.38 -18.51 -21.40
CA THR A 467 -28.37 -17.50 -21.70
C THR A 467 -28.70 -16.84 -23.04
N ALA A 468 -28.57 -15.51 -23.13
CA ALA A 468 -28.66 -14.75 -24.37
C ALA A 468 -27.42 -13.85 -24.49
N SER A 469 -26.77 -13.81 -25.65
CA SER A 469 -25.52 -13.06 -25.82
C SER A 469 -25.74 -11.79 -26.66
N ALA A 470 -24.93 -10.76 -26.38
CA ALA A 470 -25.01 -9.47 -27.06
C ALA A 470 -23.62 -8.87 -27.24
N THR A 471 -23.24 -8.64 -28.50
CA THR A 471 -21.98 -8.01 -28.88
C THR A 471 -22.21 -6.52 -29.12
N TYR A 472 -21.57 -5.69 -28.30
CA TYR A 472 -21.61 -4.24 -28.40
C TYR A 472 -20.31 -3.72 -29.00
N LYS A 473 -20.43 -2.78 -29.95
CA LYS A 473 -19.29 -2.13 -30.59
C LYS A 473 -19.32 -0.63 -30.37
N ASN A 474 -18.18 -0.05 -30.01
CA ASN A 474 -18.01 1.40 -29.87
C ASN A 474 -17.33 2.01 -31.11
N ASP A 475 -18.09 2.74 -31.93
CA ASP A 475 -17.57 3.54 -33.04
C ASP A 475 -17.24 5.00 -32.64
N GLY A 476 -17.28 5.32 -31.33
CA GLY A 476 -17.09 6.66 -30.77
C GLY A 476 -15.80 6.77 -29.96
N GLY A 477 -15.76 7.72 -29.02
CA GLY A 477 -14.77 7.69 -27.93
C GLY A 477 -15.18 6.72 -26.81
N PRO A 478 -14.33 6.51 -25.78
CA PRO A 478 -14.68 5.71 -24.62
C PRO A 478 -16.00 6.15 -23.97
N GLY A 479 -16.65 5.22 -23.28
CA GLY A 479 -17.84 5.49 -22.48
C GLY A 479 -18.53 4.21 -22.02
N SER A 480 -19.77 4.34 -21.53
CA SER A 480 -20.56 3.20 -21.05
C SER A 480 -22.01 3.23 -21.53
N HIS A 481 -22.62 2.05 -21.57
CA HIS A 481 -24.00 1.82 -21.97
C HIS A 481 -24.65 0.77 -21.07
N THR A 482 -25.90 0.99 -20.65
CA THR A 482 -26.67 0.00 -19.89
C THR A 482 -27.52 -0.80 -20.85
N ALA A 483 -27.16 -2.06 -21.03
CA ALA A 483 -27.85 -3.03 -21.86
C ALA A 483 -28.91 -3.79 -21.05
N GLU A 484 -30.10 -4.00 -21.63
CA GLU A 484 -31.24 -4.66 -20.98
C GLU A 484 -31.69 -5.91 -21.75
N LEU A 485 -31.78 -7.06 -21.08
CA LEU A 485 -32.55 -8.21 -21.55
C LEU A 485 -34.01 -8.00 -21.16
N ILE A 486 -34.92 -8.07 -22.13
CA ILE A 486 -36.33 -7.73 -21.99
C ILE A 486 -37.19 -8.95 -22.36
N ALA A 487 -38.12 -9.33 -21.49
CA ALA A 487 -39.14 -10.34 -21.77
C ALA A 487 -40.54 -9.73 -21.68
N ASP A 488 -41.38 -9.90 -22.71
CA ASP A 488 -42.73 -9.32 -22.83
C ASP A 488 -42.82 -7.79 -22.62
N GLY A 489 -41.69 -7.08 -22.78
CA GLY A 489 -41.58 -5.64 -22.55
C GLY A 489 -41.29 -5.22 -21.10
N GLU A 490 -40.86 -6.15 -20.24
CA GLU A 490 -40.31 -5.88 -18.90
C GLU A 490 -38.83 -6.31 -18.87
N ALA A 491 -37.94 -5.45 -18.38
CA ALA A 491 -36.51 -5.78 -18.23
C ALA A 491 -36.35 -6.87 -17.16
N VAL A 492 -35.70 -7.98 -17.52
CA VAL A 492 -35.51 -9.16 -16.67
C VAL A 492 -34.07 -9.35 -16.21
N ASP A 493 -33.09 -8.84 -16.97
CA ASP A 493 -31.70 -8.63 -16.53
C ASP A 493 -31.15 -7.33 -17.13
N THR A 494 -30.18 -6.71 -16.46
CA THR A 494 -29.58 -5.43 -16.87
C THR A 494 -28.08 -5.40 -16.54
N GLN A 495 -27.25 -5.11 -17.53
CA GLN A 495 -25.79 -5.07 -17.38
C GLN A 495 -25.22 -3.77 -17.94
N THR A 496 -24.09 -3.30 -17.40
CA THR A 496 -23.42 -2.10 -17.91
C THR A 496 -22.16 -2.48 -18.65
N VAL A 497 -22.11 -2.15 -19.93
CA VAL A 497 -20.97 -2.36 -20.82
C VAL A 497 -20.19 -1.07 -20.88
N SER A 498 -18.89 -1.11 -20.55
CA SER A 498 -17.95 -0.02 -20.78
C SER A 498 -16.97 -0.45 -21.87
N LEU A 499 -16.71 0.43 -22.84
CA LEU A 499 -15.88 0.14 -24.01
C LEU A 499 -15.01 1.34 -24.35
N ASP A 500 -13.74 1.09 -24.67
CA ASP A 500 -12.84 2.07 -25.24
C ASP A 500 -13.22 2.41 -26.70
N ALA A 501 -12.53 3.40 -27.27
CA ALA A 501 -12.71 3.78 -28.68
C ALA A 501 -12.28 2.65 -29.64
N ASP A 502 -13.09 2.40 -30.67
CA ASP A 502 -12.91 1.31 -31.64
C ASP A 502 -12.95 -0.13 -31.05
N GLU A 503 -13.36 -0.29 -29.78
CA GLU A 503 -13.47 -1.59 -29.10
C GLU A 503 -14.83 -2.29 -29.34
N GLU A 504 -14.87 -3.61 -29.14
CA GLU A 504 -16.04 -4.48 -29.25
C GLU A 504 -15.98 -5.57 -28.17
N THR A 505 -17.09 -5.83 -27.49
CA THR A 505 -17.18 -6.89 -26.46
C THR A 505 -18.53 -7.60 -26.50
N THR A 506 -18.55 -8.87 -26.12
CA THR A 506 -19.76 -9.68 -25.95
C THR A 506 -20.06 -9.83 -24.47
N ILE A 507 -21.32 -9.61 -24.09
CA ILE A 507 -21.85 -9.95 -22.75
C ILE A 507 -22.92 -11.03 -22.86
N GLU A 508 -23.14 -11.74 -21.76
CA GLU A 508 -24.15 -12.80 -21.63
C GLU A 508 -25.14 -12.45 -20.51
N PHE A 509 -26.42 -12.52 -20.82
CA PHE A 509 -27.53 -12.35 -19.88
C PHE A 509 -28.06 -13.71 -19.47
N GLU A 510 -28.20 -13.95 -18.16
CA GLU A 510 -28.81 -15.17 -17.62
C GLU A 510 -30.23 -14.89 -17.09
N TRP A 511 -31.21 -15.68 -17.53
CA TRP A 511 -32.59 -15.52 -17.08
C TRP A 511 -33.33 -16.85 -16.88
N THR A 512 -33.99 -16.99 -15.73
CA THR A 512 -34.89 -18.12 -15.42
C THR A 512 -36.35 -17.68 -15.59
N PRO A 513 -37.10 -18.19 -16.59
CA PRO A 513 -38.51 -17.84 -16.76
C PRO A 513 -39.40 -18.41 -15.64
N HIS A 514 -40.25 -17.57 -15.05
CA HIS A 514 -41.16 -17.96 -13.96
C HIS A 514 -42.62 -18.17 -14.42
N GLY A 515 -42.81 -18.43 -15.72
CA GLY A 515 -44.11 -18.63 -16.36
C GLY A 515 -44.75 -19.96 -15.98
N ALA A 516 -46.05 -20.10 -16.24
CA ALA A 516 -46.67 -21.42 -16.21
C ALA A 516 -46.34 -22.17 -17.52
N ILE A 517 -46.25 -23.50 -17.48
CA ILE A 517 -46.12 -24.35 -18.67
C ILE A 517 -47.09 -23.91 -19.78
N GLY A 518 -46.56 -23.70 -20.99
CA GLY A 518 -47.24 -23.15 -22.15
C GLY A 518 -47.33 -21.62 -22.19
N THR A 519 -46.53 -20.92 -21.37
CA THR A 519 -46.26 -19.48 -21.53
C THR A 519 -45.17 -19.30 -22.59
N GLU A 520 -45.37 -18.34 -23.48
CA GLU A 520 -44.46 -17.91 -24.54
C GLU A 520 -44.06 -16.48 -24.19
N TYR A 521 -42.77 -16.16 -24.26
CA TYR A 521 -42.20 -14.85 -23.96
C TYR A 521 -41.56 -14.28 -25.21
N ASP A 522 -41.94 -13.06 -25.62
CA ASP A 522 -41.22 -12.31 -26.66
C ASP A 522 -39.94 -11.72 -26.04
N LEU A 523 -38.76 -12.02 -26.62
CA LEU A 523 -37.45 -11.60 -26.10
C LEU A 523 -36.80 -10.51 -26.96
N ALA A 524 -36.22 -9.52 -26.29
CA ALA A 524 -35.44 -8.47 -26.92
C ALA A 524 -34.22 -8.08 -26.08
N ILE A 525 -33.16 -7.61 -26.75
CA ILE A 525 -32.01 -6.96 -26.14
C ILE A 525 -32.00 -5.51 -26.65
N ASP A 526 -32.07 -4.52 -25.76
CA ASP A 526 -32.13 -3.09 -26.12
C ASP A 526 -33.19 -2.75 -27.19
N ASP A 527 -34.45 -3.13 -26.93
CA ASP A 527 -35.58 -3.05 -27.88
C ASP A 527 -35.40 -3.84 -29.21
N THR A 528 -34.29 -4.57 -29.40
CA THR A 528 -34.03 -5.41 -30.58
C THR A 528 -34.55 -6.81 -30.36
N ASP A 529 -35.60 -7.18 -31.11
CA ASP A 529 -36.22 -8.52 -31.20
C ASP A 529 -35.16 -9.61 -31.48
N VAL A 530 -34.89 -10.50 -30.51
CA VAL A 530 -33.94 -11.62 -30.65
C VAL A 530 -34.62 -12.97 -30.84
N GLY A 531 -35.88 -13.11 -30.41
CA GLY A 531 -36.63 -14.36 -30.57
C GLY A 531 -37.81 -14.46 -29.60
N SER A 532 -38.29 -15.68 -29.39
CA SER A 532 -39.33 -15.99 -28.41
C SER A 532 -39.07 -17.35 -27.78
N ILE A 533 -39.24 -17.49 -26.47
CA ILE A 533 -39.01 -18.75 -25.76
C ILE A 533 -40.30 -19.26 -25.10
N SER A 534 -40.55 -20.57 -25.21
CA SER A 534 -41.73 -21.21 -24.63
C SER A 534 -41.40 -22.10 -23.43
N VAL A 535 -42.15 -21.98 -22.33
CA VAL A 535 -41.94 -22.80 -21.13
C VAL A 535 -42.62 -24.16 -21.30
N VAL A 536 -41.86 -25.25 -21.37
CA VAL A 536 -42.34 -26.62 -21.55
C VAL A 536 -42.40 -27.42 -20.24
N GLU A 537 -43.03 -28.59 -20.27
CA GLU A 537 -43.28 -29.39 -19.05
C GLU A 537 -42.05 -30.21 -18.62
N PRO A 538 -41.79 -30.37 -17.29
CA PRO A 538 -40.70 -31.20 -16.78
C PRO A 538 -40.75 -32.64 -17.30
N GLY A 539 -39.68 -33.03 -18.01
CA GLY A 539 -39.60 -34.30 -18.75
C GLY A 539 -39.85 -34.20 -20.26
N THR A 540 -39.83 -32.98 -20.84
CA THR A 540 -39.71 -32.78 -22.30
C THR A 540 -38.34 -33.23 -22.80
N VAL A 541 -37.29 -32.98 -22.01
CA VAL A 541 -35.97 -33.60 -22.16
C VAL A 541 -35.88 -34.78 -21.17
N THR A 542 -35.28 -35.89 -21.60
CA THR A 542 -34.97 -37.06 -20.77
C THR A 542 -33.49 -37.42 -20.84
N LEU A 543 -32.96 -37.86 -19.70
CA LEU A 543 -31.58 -38.32 -19.55
C LEU A 543 -31.51 -39.81 -19.91
N GLU A 544 -30.91 -40.14 -21.05
CA GLU A 544 -30.91 -41.52 -21.58
C GLU A 544 -29.67 -42.34 -21.20
N ASP A 545 -28.48 -41.72 -21.19
CA ASP A 545 -27.21 -42.34 -20.79
C ASP A 545 -26.26 -41.31 -20.19
N ALA A 546 -25.36 -41.74 -19.30
CA ALA A 546 -24.25 -40.91 -18.83
C ALA A 546 -23.00 -41.79 -18.72
N ARG A 547 -21.95 -41.43 -19.47
CA ARG A 547 -20.72 -42.19 -19.63
C ARG A 547 -19.58 -41.49 -18.91
N PHE A 548 -19.41 -41.86 -17.64
CA PHE A 548 -18.26 -41.49 -16.83
C PHE A 548 -17.02 -42.30 -17.24
N PRO A 549 -15.80 -41.74 -17.10
CA PRO A 549 -14.58 -42.51 -17.31
C PRO A 549 -14.45 -43.65 -16.29
N ASP A 550 -13.73 -44.72 -16.62
CA ASP A 550 -13.45 -45.81 -15.66
C ASP A 550 -12.45 -45.35 -14.56
N ARG A 551 -11.69 -44.28 -14.82
CA ARG A 551 -10.63 -43.73 -13.96
C ARG A 551 -10.48 -42.23 -14.12
N VAL A 552 -10.06 -41.55 -13.05
CA VAL A 552 -9.72 -40.12 -13.05
C VAL A 552 -8.41 -39.87 -12.32
N GLY A 553 -7.67 -38.84 -12.73
CA GLY A 553 -6.47 -38.38 -12.04
C GLY A 553 -6.82 -37.48 -10.86
N SER A 554 -6.16 -37.68 -9.72
CA SER A 554 -6.29 -36.77 -8.56
C SER A 554 -5.71 -35.41 -8.90
N GLY A 555 -6.53 -34.35 -8.81
CA GLY A 555 -6.17 -32.98 -9.22
C GLY A 555 -6.06 -32.80 -10.75
N SER A 556 -6.62 -33.71 -11.55
CA SER A 556 -6.64 -33.60 -13.02
C SER A 556 -8.07 -33.36 -13.53
N PRO A 557 -8.26 -32.50 -14.55
CA PRO A 557 -9.55 -32.39 -15.21
C PRO A 557 -9.87 -33.69 -15.98
N TYR A 558 -11.15 -34.03 -16.02
CA TYR A 558 -11.70 -35.13 -16.81
C TYR A 558 -13.05 -34.74 -17.40
N GLU A 559 -13.38 -35.34 -18.54
CA GLU A 559 -14.67 -35.15 -19.21
C GLU A 559 -15.55 -36.40 -19.08
N PHE A 560 -16.87 -36.19 -19.13
CA PHE A 560 -17.85 -37.26 -19.25
C PHE A 560 -18.99 -36.82 -20.18
N THR A 561 -19.58 -37.78 -20.91
CA THR A 561 -20.64 -37.49 -21.90
C THR A 561 -22.02 -37.84 -21.37
N VAL A 562 -23.01 -36.99 -21.63
CA VAL A 562 -24.40 -37.15 -21.23
C VAL A 562 -25.30 -37.15 -22.47
N ASP A 563 -26.02 -38.25 -22.71
CA ASP A 563 -27.01 -38.37 -23.78
C ASP A 563 -28.38 -37.88 -23.30
N LEU A 564 -28.95 -36.92 -24.02
CA LEU A 564 -30.27 -36.35 -23.76
C LEU A 564 -31.20 -36.61 -24.97
N GLU A 565 -32.36 -37.23 -24.75
CA GLU A 565 -33.45 -37.30 -25.74
C GLU A 565 -34.41 -36.11 -25.53
N ASN A 566 -34.88 -35.50 -26.63
CA ASN A 566 -35.86 -34.42 -26.61
C ASN A 566 -37.17 -34.94 -27.23
N GLU A 567 -38.26 -34.92 -26.47
CA GLU A 567 -39.60 -35.31 -26.97
C GLU A 567 -40.29 -34.19 -27.78
N ALA A 568 -39.73 -32.98 -27.86
CA ALA A 568 -40.26 -31.87 -28.64
C ALA A 568 -39.81 -31.87 -30.12
N ASP A 569 -40.59 -31.20 -30.98
CA ASP A 569 -40.24 -30.98 -32.39
C ASP A 569 -39.29 -29.74 -32.57
N GLU A 570 -38.80 -29.15 -31.48
CA GLU A 570 -38.08 -27.86 -31.40
C GLU A 570 -36.93 -27.92 -30.36
N THR A 571 -35.96 -27.00 -30.44
CA THR A 571 -34.76 -27.04 -29.56
C THR A 571 -35.10 -26.56 -28.14
N VAL A 572 -34.75 -27.37 -27.12
CA VAL A 572 -35.14 -27.17 -25.72
C VAL A 572 -33.91 -26.99 -24.84
N ILE A 573 -33.89 -25.95 -23.99
CA ILE A 573 -32.93 -25.83 -22.89
C ILE A 573 -33.46 -26.59 -21.67
N ASP A 574 -32.63 -27.48 -21.10
CA ASP A 574 -32.86 -28.09 -19.79
C ASP A 574 -31.64 -27.87 -18.87
N THR A 575 -31.84 -27.91 -17.55
CA THR A 575 -30.78 -27.77 -16.56
C THR A 575 -30.51 -29.12 -15.90
N ILE A 576 -29.29 -29.62 -16.05
CA ILE A 576 -28.81 -30.84 -15.41
C ILE A 576 -27.97 -30.50 -14.18
N THR A 577 -28.00 -31.39 -13.18
CA THR A 577 -27.19 -31.28 -11.96
C THR A 577 -26.19 -32.42 -11.90
N TYR A 578 -24.94 -32.12 -11.62
CA TYR A 578 -23.88 -33.11 -11.44
C TYR A 578 -23.44 -33.16 -9.98
N GLU A 579 -23.46 -34.37 -9.42
CA GLU A 579 -23.14 -34.68 -8.03
C GLU A 579 -21.92 -35.60 -7.95
N LEU A 580 -21.03 -35.30 -7.01
CA LEU A 580 -19.89 -36.14 -6.66
C LEU A 580 -19.99 -36.53 -5.17
N ASP A 581 -19.97 -37.83 -4.88
CA ASP A 581 -20.09 -38.40 -3.52
C ASP A 581 -21.27 -37.84 -2.69
N ASP A 582 -22.47 -37.76 -3.29
CA ASP A 582 -23.72 -37.19 -2.74
C ASP A 582 -23.70 -35.65 -2.52
N GLU A 583 -22.74 -34.90 -3.10
CA GLU A 583 -22.68 -33.43 -3.07
C GLU A 583 -22.83 -32.83 -4.48
N VAL A 584 -23.72 -31.83 -4.65
CA VAL A 584 -23.85 -31.09 -5.92
C VAL A 584 -22.59 -30.28 -6.16
N VAL A 585 -21.84 -30.62 -7.22
CA VAL A 585 -20.60 -29.95 -7.59
C VAL A 585 -20.73 -29.06 -8.83
N ALA A 586 -21.71 -29.32 -9.69
CA ALA A 586 -22.04 -28.45 -10.82
C ALA A 586 -23.53 -28.46 -11.16
N THR A 587 -24.02 -27.40 -11.79
CA THR A 587 -25.37 -27.29 -12.36
C THR A 587 -25.24 -26.51 -13.66
N GLU A 588 -25.70 -27.10 -14.76
CA GLU A 588 -25.38 -26.60 -16.11
C GLU A 588 -26.63 -26.63 -16.98
N SER A 589 -26.87 -25.55 -17.73
CA SER A 589 -27.93 -25.50 -18.74
C SER A 589 -27.41 -26.06 -20.05
N VAL A 590 -28.16 -26.98 -20.65
CA VAL A 590 -27.80 -27.68 -21.87
C VAL A 590 -28.89 -27.48 -22.91
N THR A 591 -28.48 -27.06 -24.11
CA THR A 591 -29.35 -26.95 -25.29
C THR A 591 -29.49 -28.32 -25.97
N VAL A 592 -30.72 -28.82 -26.09
CA VAL A 592 -31.03 -30.15 -26.62
C VAL A 592 -31.80 -30.06 -27.93
N GLU A 593 -31.19 -30.53 -29.02
CA GLU A 593 -31.79 -30.54 -30.36
C GLU A 593 -32.95 -31.55 -30.48
N PRO A 594 -33.85 -31.41 -31.48
CA PRO A 594 -35.03 -32.29 -31.63
C PRO A 594 -34.74 -33.76 -31.94
N ASP A 595 -33.51 -34.13 -32.32
CA ASP A 595 -33.06 -35.53 -32.42
C ASP A 595 -32.16 -35.99 -31.26
N GLY A 596 -32.13 -35.21 -30.17
CA GLY A 596 -31.31 -35.41 -28.99
C GLY A 596 -29.95 -34.73 -29.10
N SER A 597 -29.26 -34.58 -27.97
CA SER A 597 -27.91 -34.02 -27.89
C SER A 597 -27.01 -34.88 -27.00
N GLU A 598 -25.72 -34.97 -27.37
CA GLU A 598 -24.65 -35.47 -26.50
C GLU A 598 -23.94 -34.23 -25.92
N ALA A 599 -24.08 -34.00 -24.62
CA ALA A 599 -23.35 -32.96 -23.89
C ALA A 599 -22.04 -33.53 -23.34
N ILE A 600 -20.97 -32.74 -23.40
CA ILE A 600 -19.66 -33.07 -22.81
C ILE A 600 -19.47 -32.14 -21.62
N LEU A 601 -19.22 -32.70 -20.44
CA LEU A 601 -19.14 -31.97 -19.18
C LEU A 601 -17.78 -32.23 -18.53
N GLY A 602 -17.12 -31.18 -18.06
CA GLY A 602 -15.80 -31.24 -17.42
C GLY A 602 -15.86 -31.12 -15.90
N HIS A 603 -15.00 -31.84 -15.19
CA HIS A 603 -14.79 -31.64 -13.75
C HIS A 603 -13.37 -32.04 -13.32
N GLU A 604 -12.96 -31.65 -12.11
CA GLU A 604 -11.71 -32.08 -11.47
C GLU A 604 -11.98 -32.66 -10.08
N THR A 605 -11.07 -33.44 -9.50
CA THR A 605 -11.26 -33.98 -8.14
C THR A 605 -9.96 -34.16 -7.35
N ASP A 606 -9.88 -33.53 -6.18
CA ASP A 606 -8.77 -33.66 -5.22
C ASP A 606 -8.85 -34.94 -4.36
N THR A 607 -9.61 -35.95 -4.76
CA THR A 607 -9.79 -37.17 -3.98
C THR A 607 -8.47 -37.96 -3.86
N ASP A 608 -8.16 -38.50 -2.68
CA ASP A 608 -6.95 -39.30 -2.44
C ASP A 608 -6.83 -40.50 -3.43
N VAL A 609 -5.66 -40.67 -4.02
CA VAL A 609 -5.33 -41.79 -4.92
C VAL A 609 -5.60 -43.17 -4.28
N GLY A 610 -6.27 -44.04 -5.04
CA GLY A 610 -6.65 -45.40 -4.61
C GLY A 610 -7.99 -45.47 -3.88
N LEU A 611 -8.76 -44.38 -3.86
CA LEU A 611 -10.19 -44.37 -3.56
C LEU A 611 -11.03 -44.53 -4.84
N THR A 612 -12.34 -44.63 -4.67
CA THR A 612 -13.33 -44.66 -5.76
C THR A 612 -14.35 -43.57 -5.44
N ILE A 613 -14.66 -42.71 -6.40
CA ILE A 613 -15.68 -41.66 -6.29
C ILE A 613 -16.99 -42.12 -6.93
N ALA A 614 -18.12 -41.67 -6.39
CA ALA A 614 -19.44 -41.84 -7.00
C ALA A 614 -19.82 -40.59 -7.79
N HIS A 615 -20.27 -40.80 -9.03
CA HIS A 615 -20.86 -39.76 -9.88
C HIS A 615 -22.37 -39.96 -9.91
N ALA A 616 -23.13 -38.87 -9.92
CA ALA A 616 -24.52 -38.91 -10.32
C ALA A 616 -24.86 -37.67 -11.18
N VAL A 617 -25.47 -37.90 -12.35
CA VAL A 617 -26.06 -36.82 -13.16
C VAL A 617 -27.56 -36.93 -13.01
N THR A 618 -28.20 -35.85 -12.57
CA THR A 618 -29.64 -35.74 -12.36
C THR A 618 -30.23 -34.74 -13.34
N GLY A 619 -31.08 -35.23 -14.26
CA GLY A 619 -31.92 -34.43 -15.14
C GLY A 619 -33.38 -34.57 -14.73
N HIS A 620 -33.92 -33.54 -14.05
CA HIS A 620 -35.27 -33.42 -13.49
C HIS A 620 -35.86 -34.61 -12.70
N ASN A 621 -36.12 -35.75 -13.33
CA ASN A 621 -36.76 -36.95 -12.76
C ASN A 621 -35.95 -38.25 -12.91
N GLU A 622 -34.83 -38.23 -13.62
CA GLU A 622 -33.92 -39.37 -13.82
C GLU A 622 -32.55 -39.02 -13.25
N THR A 623 -31.90 -39.99 -12.60
CA THR A 623 -30.53 -39.88 -12.08
C THR A 623 -29.74 -41.07 -12.60
N ILE A 624 -28.66 -40.82 -13.33
CA ILE A 624 -27.73 -41.87 -13.78
C ILE A 624 -26.48 -41.82 -12.91
N GLU A 625 -26.22 -42.92 -12.21
CA GLU A 625 -25.10 -43.10 -11.29
C GLU A 625 -23.93 -43.84 -11.96
N GLY A 626 -22.70 -43.42 -11.68
CA GLY A 626 -21.46 -44.08 -12.11
C GLY A 626 -20.37 -44.04 -11.04
N THR A 627 -19.21 -44.64 -11.31
CA THR A 627 -18.07 -44.64 -10.38
C THR A 627 -16.75 -44.66 -11.12
N SER A 628 -15.81 -43.78 -10.77
CA SER A 628 -14.43 -43.80 -11.25
C SER A 628 -13.47 -44.26 -10.14
N ASP A 629 -12.47 -45.07 -10.49
CA ASP A 629 -11.32 -45.32 -9.60
C ASP A 629 -10.33 -44.15 -9.72
N VAL A 630 -9.95 -43.55 -8.59
CA VAL A 630 -9.02 -42.41 -8.56
C VAL A 630 -7.59 -42.94 -8.60
N THR A 631 -6.82 -42.52 -9.60
CA THR A 631 -5.42 -42.89 -9.79
C THR A 631 -4.50 -41.68 -9.69
N ASP A 632 -3.19 -41.93 -9.73
CA ASP A 632 -2.19 -40.88 -9.92
C ASP A 632 -2.53 -40.03 -11.18
N PRO A 633 -2.29 -38.71 -11.16
CA PRO A 633 -2.48 -37.84 -12.33
C PRO A 633 -1.58 -38.25 -13.51
N PRO A 634 -1.74 -37.65 -14.70
CA PRO A 634 -0.71 -37.69 -15.75
C PRO A 634 0.65 -37.25 -15.20
N GLU A 635 1.73 -37.85 -15.69
CA GLU A 635 3.12 -37.49 -15.35
C GLU A 635 3.97 -37.82 -16.59
N PHE A 636 4.68 -36.84 -17.16
CA PHE A 636 5.30 -36.94 -18.49
C PHE A 636 6.83 -36.94 -18.46
N GLU A 637 7.45 -38.13 -18.48
CA GLU A 637 8.90 -38.31 -18.55
C GLU A 637 9.43 -38.27 -20.00
N ILE A 638 10.58 -37.63 -20.24
CA ILE A 638 11.27 -37.63 -21.53
C ILE A 638 12.15 -38.88 -21.63
N SER A 639 11.68 -39.89 -22.36
CA SER A 639 12.30 -41.22 -22.42
C SER A 639 13.51 -41.32 -23.36
N ASP A 640 13.55 -40.52 -24.44
CA ASP A 640 14.66 -40.49 -25.40
C ASP A 640 14.64 -39.19 -26.26
N ILE A 641 15.82 -38.73 -26.66
CA ILE A 641 16.01 -37.67 -27.67
C ILE A 641 17.05 -38.17 -28.68
N GLU A 642 16.67 -38.32 -29.95
CA GLU A 642 17.61 -38.66 -31.03
C GLU A 642 17.90 -37.45 -31.92
N THR A 643 19.18 -37.23 -32.23
CA THR A 643 19.68 -36.21 -33.17
C THR A 643 20.75 -36.81 -34.11
N PRO A 644 21.09 -36.16 -35.25
CA PRO A 644 22.15 -36.65 -36.13
C PRO A 644 23.57 -36.45 -35.56
N ASP A 645 24.47 -37.41 -35.83
CA ASP A 645 25.86 -37.41 -35.31
C ASP A 645 26.72 -36.17 -35.70
N GLU A 646 26.53 -35.63 -36.92
CA GLU A 646 27.29 -34.50 -37.49
C GLU A 646 26.39 -33.69 -38.45
N LEU A 647 26.45 -32.36 -38.41
CA LEU A 647 25.72 -31.44 -39.32
C LEU A 647 26.65 -30.39 -39.97
N GLU A 648 26.28 -29.89 -41.15
CA GLU A 648 26.85 -28.67 -41.74
C GLU A 648 26.01 -27.43 -41.36
N ALA A 649 26.65 -26.28 -41.13
CA ALA A 649 25.96 -25.04 -40.75
C ALA A 649 24.91 -24.60 -41.80
N GLY A 650 23.66 -24.45 -41.36
CA GLY A 650 22.50 -24.15 -42.20
C GLY A 650 21.85 -25.36 -42.89
N GLU A 651 22.19 -26.60 -42.52
CA GLU A 651 21.47 -27.81 -42.94
C GLU A 651 20.18 -28.01 -42.09
N GLU A 652 19.08 -28.42 -42.74
CA GLU A 652 17.84 -28.82 -42.05
C GLU A 652 18.00 -30.25 -41.51
N PHE A 653 17.65 -30.48 -40.24
CA PHE A 653 17.74 -31.77 -39.58
C PHE A 653 16.51 -32.08 -38.72
N ASP A 654 16.22 -33.35 -38.52
CA ASP A 654 15.13 -33.81 -37.64
C ASP A 654 15.67 -34.13 -36.24
N LEU A 655 15.07 -33.51 -35.22
CA LEU A 655 15.20 -33.86 -33.81
C LEU A 655 13.96 -34.64 -33.39
N THR A 656 14.12 -35.85 -32.85
CA THR A 656 12.98 -36.67 -32.40
C THR A 656 12.98 -36.84 -30.89
N VAL A 657 11.86 -36.52 -30.26
CA VAL A 657 11.64 -36.65 -28.81
C VAL A 657 10.62 -37.75 -28.58
N THR A 658 10.89 -38.70 -27.67
CA THR A 658 9.89 -39.67 -27.20
C THR A 658 9.50 -39.40 -25.75
N VAL A 659 8.24 -39.07 -25.51
CA VAL A 659 7.67 -38.80 -24.19
C VAL A 659 6.83 -40.00 -23.73
N GLU A 660 6.93 -40.39 -22.46
CA GLU A 660 6.14 -41.47 -21.83
C GLU A 660 5.25 -40.88 -20.74
N ASN A 661 3.95 -41.20 -20.75
CA ASN A 661 3.05 -40.86 -19.63
C ASN A 661 3.12 -41.97 -18.57
N THR A 662 3.83 -41.71 -17.48
CA THR A 662 3.99 -42.62 -16.33
C THR A 662 2.79 -42.58 -15.37
N GLY A 663 1.87 -41.63 -15.57
CA GLY A 663 0.67 -41.40 -14.79
C GLY A 663 -0.44 -42.44 -14.92
N GLY A 664 -1.49 -42.29 -14.09
CA GLY A 664 -2.56 -43.27 -13.93
C GLY A 664 -3.73 -43.18 -14.94
N VAL A 665 -3.84 -42.03 -15.62
CA VAL A 665 -4.83 -41.70 -16.65
C VAL A 665 -4.16 -41.11 -17.91
N GLU A 666 -4.92 -41.03 -19.01
CA GLU A 666 -4.55 -40.20 -20.16
C GLU A 666 -4.42 -38.72 -19.73
N GLY A 667 -3.53 -37.98 -20.40
CA GLY A 667 -3.42 -36.54 -20.23
C GLY A 667 -2.83 -35.89 -21.48
N THR A 668 -2.97 -34.57 -21.56
CA THR A 668 -2.45 -33.73 -22.65
C THR A 668 -1.37 -32.79 -22.14
N GLN A 669 -0.26 -32.68 -22.88
CA GLN A 669 0.90 -31.85 -22.54
C GLN A 669 1.48 -31.16 -23.78
N THR A 670 1.84 -29.89 -23.66
CA THR A 670 2.73 -29.22 -24.64
C THR A 670 4.18 -29.63 -24.38
N VAL A 671 4.82 -30.25 -25.37
CA VAL A 671 6.27 -30.51 -25.40
C VAL A 671 6.96 -29.33 -26.07
N THR A 672 7.91 -28.70 -25.37
CA THR A 672 8.60 -27.50 -25.87
C THR A 672 10.05 -27.81 -26.20
N VAL A 673 10.50 -27.44 -27.40
CA VAL A 673 11.90 -27.51 -27.84
C VAL A 673 12.45 -26.08 -27.93
N SER A 674 13.61 -25.86 -27.32
CA SER A 674 14.25 -24.55 -27.18
C SER A 674 15.75 -24.61 -27.39
N ASP A 675 16.32 -23.49 -27.85
CA ASP A 675 17.76 -23.28 -28.02
C ASP A 675 18.24 -22.11 -27.15
N ALA A 676 19.39 -21.51 -27.49
CA ALA A 676 19.96 -20.38 -26.76
C ALA A 676 19.26 -19.02 -27.02
N GLU A 677 18.42 -18.91 -28.04
CA GLU A 677 17.68 -17.70 -28.42
C GLU A 677 16.20 -17.75 -27.99
N GLY A 678 15.60 -18.95 -27.87
CA GLY A 678 14.28 -19.13 -27.27
C GLY A 678 13.61 -20.46 -27.59
N GLU A 679 12.28 -20.49 -27.53
CA GLU A 679 11.48 -21.58 -28.08
C GLU A 679 11.61 -21.63 -29.61
N VAL A 680 11.94 -22.81 -30.15
CA VAL A 680 12.04 -23.06 -31.60
C VAL A 680 10.89 -23.91 -32.14
N ALA A 681 10.26 -24.72 -31.28
CA ALA A 681 9.03 -25.45 -31.60
C ALA A 681 8.28 -25.85 -30.32
N SER A 682 6.96 -25.99 -30.45
CA SER A 682 6.07 -26.58 -29.46
C SER A 682 5.06 -27.49 -30.17
N GLU A 683 4.76 -28.65 -29.57
CA GLU A 683 3.75 -29.60 -30.05
C GLU A 683 2.97 -30.18 -28.87
N GLU A 684 1.64 -30.18 -28.96
CA GLU A 684 0.75 -30.71 -27.93
C GLU A 684 0.47 -32.19 -28.19
N LEU A 685 0.62 -33.03 -27.15
CA LEU A 685 0.48 -34.47 -27.20
C LEU A 685 -0.52 -34.96 -26.16
N THR A 686 -1.46 -35.81 -26.58
CA THR A 686 -2.37 -36.54 -25.69
C THR A 686 -1.91 -38.00 -25.60
N ILE A 687 -1.37 -38.38 -24.43
CA ILE A 687 -0.74 -39.69 -24.24
C ILE A 687 -1.52 -40.50 -23.19
N GLU A 688 -2.03 -41.65 -23.62
CA GLU A 688 -2.67 -42.68 -22.78
C GLU A 688 -1.77 -43.14 -21.62
N SER A 689 -2.36 -43.52 -20.48
CA SER A 689 -1.61 -44.02 -19.31
C SER A 689 -0.70 -45.21 -19.67
N ALA A 690 0.59 -45.11 -19.30
CA ALA A 690 1.64 -46.08 -19.62
C ALA A 690 1.84 -46.33 -21.13
N ALA A 691 1.55 -45.32 -21.95
CA ALA A 691 1.95 -45.23 -23.36
C ALA A 691 3.06 -44.19 -23.56
N SER A 692 3.65 -44.19 -24.76
CA SER A 692 4.62 -43.19 -25.21
C SER A 692 4.35 -42.79 -26.65
N GLU A 693 4.67 -41.55 -26.96
CA GLU A 693 4.54 -40.96 -28.30
C GLU A 693 5.84 -40.24 -28.70
N THR A 694 6.13 -40.21 -30.00
CA THR A 694 7.36 -39.65 -30.56
C THR A 694 7.03 -38.51 -31.53
N ILE A 695 7.48 -37.30 -31.22
CA ILE A 695 7.42 -36.14 -32.13
C ILE A 695 8.69 -36.02 -32.96
N THR A 696 8.60 -35.28 -34.07
CA THR A 696 9.73 -35.03 -34.97
C THR A 696 9.72 -33.56 -35.39
N VAL A 697 10.69 -32.81 -34.89
CA VAL A 697 10.82 -31.38 -35.17
C VAL A 697 11.96 -31.18 -36.16
N SER A 698 11.66 -30.60 -37.33
CA SER A 698 12.69 -30.22 -38.30
C SER A 698 13.25 -28.82 -37.96
N LEU A 699 14.54 -28.76 -37.67
CA LEU A 699 15.28 -27.57 -37.21
C LEU A 699 16.43 -27.22 -38.18
N SER A 700 16.98 -26.01 -38.08
CA SER A 700 18.19 -25.60 -38.78
C SER A 700 18.96 -24.57 -37.97
N ASP A 701 20.28 -24.71 -37.85
CA ASP A 701 21.15 -23.82 -37.07
C ASP A 701 22.33 -23.37 -37.95
N ASP A 702 22.60 -22.06 -38.01
CA ASP A 702 23.66 -21.43 -38.82
C ASP A 702 24.96 -21.16 -38.04
N GLY A 703 24.99 -21.54 -36.76
CA GLY A 703 26.14 -21.48 -35.88
C GLY A 703 27.25 -22.47 -36.22
N THR A 704 28.39 -22.33 -35.54
CA THR A 704 29.56 -23.20 -35.70
C THR A 704 30.11 -23.60 -34.34
N GLY A 705 30.01 -24.87 -33.98
CA GLY A 705 30.34 -25.35 -32.64
C GLY A 705 29.47 -26.50 -32.17
N GLY A 706 29.25 -26.60 -30.86
CA GLY A 706 28.23 -27.47 -30.29
C GLY A 706 27.03 -26.62 -29.87
N SER A 707 25.85 -26.98 -30.36
CA SER A 707 24.57 -26.36 -30.02
C SER A 707 23.80 -27.30 -29.10
N GLU A 708 23.16 -26.77 -28.06
CA GLU A 708 22.44 -27.54 -27.03
C GLU A 708 20.95 -27.22 -27.14
N PHE A 709 20.14 -28.24 -27.41
CA PHE A 709 18.70 -28.14 -27.45
C PHE A 709 18.12 -28.64 -26.14
N ARG A 710 17.27 -27.82 -25.53
CA ARG A 710 16.51 -28.14 -24.32
C ARG A 710 15.10 -28.54 -24.72
N VAL A 711 14.70 -29.73 -24.31
CA VAL A 711 13.33 -30.25 -24.45
C VAL A 711 12.70 -30.30 -23.06
N ALA A 712 11.47 -29.83 -22.92
CA ALA A 712 10.74 -29.81 -21.65
C ALA A 712 9.28 -30.23 -21.82
N THR A 713 8.78 -30.98 -20.83
CA THR A 713 7.36 -31.14 -20.48
C THR A 713 7.08 -30.29 -19.22
N GLU A 714 5.90 -30.40 -18.58
CA GLU A 714 5.70 -29.79 -17.25
C GLU A 714 6.43 -30.55 -16.13
N ASP A 715 6.65 -31.86 -16.30
CA ASP A 715 7.22 -32.73 -15.27
C ASP A 715 8.72 -33.02 -15.42
N ASP A 716 9.25 -32.99 -16.65
CA ASP A 716 10.62 -33.41 -16.97
C ASP A 716 11.33 -32.51 -18.00
N GLU A 717 12.65 -32.51 -17.96
CA GLU A 717 13.50 -31.70 -18.81
C GLU A 717 14.80 -32.44 -19.18
N MET A 718 15.07 -32.51 -20.48
CA MET A 718 16.28 -33.14 -21.01
C MET A 718 16.97 -32.25 -22.03
N THR A 719 18.30 -32.32 -22.09
CA THR A 719 19.14 -31.56 -23.02
C THR A 719 19.95 -32.52 -23.89
N GLU A 720 20.02 -32.24 -25.19
CA GLU A 720 20.82 -33.00 -26.16
C GLU A 720 21.66 -32.04 -27.01
N ALA A 721 22.91 -32.41 -27.28
CA ALA A 721 23.91 -31.51 -27.87
C ALA A 721 24.40 -32.00 -29.24
N VAL A 722 24.18 -31.16 -30.26
CA VAL A 722 24.52 -31.45 -31.66
C VAL A 722 25.81 -30.73 -32.06
N THR A 723 26.67 -31.37 -32.86
CA THR A 723 27.92 -30.78 -33.35
C THR A 723 27.79 -30.31 -34.79
N ILE A 724 27.97 -29.00 -35.00
CA ILE A 724 27.83 -28.32 -36.29
C ILE A 724 29.20 -27.90 -36.82
N THR A 725 29.45 -28.21 -38.08
CA THR A 725 30.71 -27.96 -38.79
C THR A 725 30.56 -26.89 -39.88
N GLU A 726 31.64 -26.16 -40.17
CA GLU A 726 31.64 -25.18 -41.27
C GLU A 726 31.47 -25.89 -42.62
N ALA A 727 30.50 -25.44 -43.42
CA ALA A 727 30.26 -25.96 -44.77
C ALA A 727 31.51 -25.84 -45.67
N ASP A 728 31.90 -26.93 -46.34
CA ASP A 728 33.12 -26.98 -47.18
C ASP A 728 32.96 -26.11 -48.43
N ASP A 729 33.62 -24.94 -48.45
CA ASP A 729 33.49 -23.94 -49.53
C ASP A 729 34.07 -24.38 -50.89
N GLY A 730 34.78 -25.51 -50.94
CA GLY A 730 35.13 -26.20 -52.19
C GLY A 730 36.03 -25.41 -53.15
N THR A 731 36.75 -24.38 -52.68
CA THR A 731 37.58 -23.52 -53.55
C THR A 731 39.00 -24.07 -53.83
N ASP A 732 39.06 -25.05 -54.72
CA ASP A 732 40.29 -25.63 -55.28
C ASP A 732 40.97 -24.64 -56.27
N GLU A 733 41.90 -23.77 -55.82
CA GLU A 733 42.81 -22.99 -56.69
C GLU A 733 44.27 -23.52 -56.67
N PRO A 734 44.95 -23.63 -57.84
CA PRO A 734 46.22 -24.36 -57.94
C PRO A 734 47.50 -23.52 -57.74
N ASP A 735 48.40 -24.09 -56.93
CA ASP A 735 49.88 -24.01 -56.93
C ASP A 735 50.59 -23.06 -57.92
N ASP A 736 51.38 -22.11 -57.39
CA ASP A 736 52.75 -21.93 -57.91
C ASP A 736 53.76 -21.44 -56.83
N SER A 737 54.55 -22.38 -56.33
CA SER A 737 55.97 -22.29 -55.92
C SER A 737 56.64 -20.93 -55.57
N ASN A 738 57.32 -20.82 -54.41
CA ASN A 738 58.71 -21.33 -54.22
C ASN A 738 59.50 -20.71 -53.02
N ASP A 739 60.01 -21.59 -52.13
CA ASP A 739 61.22 -21.55 -51.28
C ASP A 739 61.56 -20.43 -50.24
N SER A 740 61.87 -20.95 -49.02
CA SER A 740 62.88 -20.49 -48.02
C SER A 740 62.60 -19.22 -47.19
N ASP A 741 62.84 -19.16 -45.87
CA ASP A 741 63.47 -20.11 -44.90
C ASP A 741 62.95 -19.81 -43.48
N GLY A 742 62.85 -20.81 -42.58
CA GLY A 742 62.92 -20.59 -41.11
C GLY A 742 61.75 -21.05 -40.22
N LEU A 743 61.83 -22.30 -39.75
CA LEU A 743 61.11 -22.87 -38.58
C LEU A 743 62.17 -23.37 -37.56
N PRO A 744 61.82 -23.82 -36.32
CA PRO A 744 60.55 -23.75 -35.56
C PRO A 744 60.72 -23.30 -34.08
N GLY A 745 59.62 -23.28 -33.30
CA GLY A 745 59.68 -23.70 -31.88
C GLY A 745 58.62 -23.19 -30.89
N PHE A 746 57.82 -24.13 -30.35
CA PHE A 746 57.24 -24.27 -28.99
C PHE A 746 57.01 -23.00 -28.10
N GLY A 747 55.89 -22.81 -27.38
CA GLY A 747 54.86 -23.74 -26.90
C GLY A 747 55.10 -24.20 -25.45
N ALA A 748 54.20 -23.86 -24.50
CA ALA A 748 53.81 -24.61 -23.28
C ALA A 748 53.31 -23.73 -22.09
N LEU A 749 52.15 -24.14 -21.53
CA LEU A 749 51.73 -24.17 -20.11
C LEU A 749 51.84 -22.95 -19.17
N THR A 750 50.74 -22.73 -18.44
CA THR A 750 50.72 -22.82 -16.96
C THR A 750 49.39 -23.44 -16.46
N ALA A 751 49.41 -24.08 -15.29
CA ALA A 751 48.27 -24.76 -14.66
C ALA A 751 48.32 -24.64 -13.13
N THR A 752 47.17 -24.79 -12.45
CA THR A 752 47.05 -24.97 -10.98
C THR A 752 46.03 -26.08 -10.66
N LEU A 753 45.67 -26.34 -9.39
CA LEU A 753 45.21 -27.67 -8.95
C LEU A 753 44.44 -27.70 -7.60
N ALA A 754 43.38 -28.53 -7.53
CA ALA A 754 42.70 -29.05 -6.31
C ALA A 754 41.83 -28.05 -5.48
N LEU A 755 40.91 -28.45 -4.58
CA LEU A 755 40.60 -29.76 -3.97
C LEU A 755 39.11 -29.88 -3.47
N VAL A 756 38.63 -31.13 -3.41
CA VAL A 756 37.35 -31.67 -2.86
C VAL A 756 36.93 -31.22 -1.44
N ALA A 757 35.62 -31.03 -1.22
CA ALA A 757 34.90 -31.41 0.01
C ALA A 757 33.40 -31.70 -0.25
N VAL A 758 32.83 -32.70 0.42
CA VAL A 758 31.41 -33.13 0.36
C VAL A 758 30.80 -33.03 1.75
N LEU A 759 29.55 -32.55 1.87
CA LEU A 759 28.62 -32.98 2.94
C LEU A 759 27.17 -32.61 2.61
N ALA A 760 26.27 -33.58 2.77
CA ALA A 760 24.83 -33.45 2.55
C ALA A 760 24.07 -33.25 3.87
N LEU A 761 22.85 -32.70 3.78
CA LEU A 761 21.70 -32.79 4.69
C LEU A 761 20.52 -32.15 3.92
N LEU A 762 19.58 -32.89 3.33
CA LEU A 762 18.43 -33.56 3.97
C LEU A 762 17.70 -32.69 5.00
N GLY A 763 16.48 -32.27 4.65
CA GLY A 763 15.57 -31.47 5.46
C GLY A 763 14.12 -31.58 4.99
N ASP A 764 13.60 -32.81 4.90
CA ASP A 764 12.21 -33.10 4.55
C ASP A 764 11.25 -32.92 5.75
N ARG A 765 10.05 -32.35 5.48
CA ARG A 765 8.77 -32.36 6.24
C ARG A 765 8.82 -32.23 7.79
N ARG A 766 8.00 -31.37 8.42
CA ARG A 766 6.52 -31.39 8.38
C ARG A 766 5.93 -30.23 9.23
N PRO A 767 4.69 -29.75 8.99
CA PRO A 767 3.96 -28.84 9.90
C PRO A 767 3.29 -29.56 11.08
N ASP A 768 2.92 -28.79 12.12
CA ASP A 768 1.74 -28.95 13.00
C ASP A 768 1.89 -28.06 14.27
N GLN A 769 1.10 -26.98 14.39
CA GLN A 769 0.57 -26.40 15.65
C GLN A 769 -0.44 -25.29 15.33
#